data_AF-A0A520W009-F1
#
_entry.id   AF-A0A520W009-F1
#
_cell.length_a   1.000
_cell.length_b   1.000
_cell.length_c   1.000
_cell.angle_alpha   90.00
_cell.angle_beta   90.00
_cell.angle_gamma   90.00
#
_symmetry.space_group_name_H-M   'P 1'
#
loop_
_entity.id
_entity.type
_entity.pdbx_description
1 polymer ?
#
loop_
_entity_poly.entity_id
_entity_poly.type
_entity_poly.pdbx_seq_one_letter_code
_entity_poly.pdbx_strand_id
1 'polypeptide(L)'
;MKKMLILILSTLLVSATFAEDYHPGADFTVANKLMFHGDANFSDFSVLGAQSVMAGMDFDADGNAEILFTIDETLPPGGPDPGKVGVYLYEADGNGGYSYVWHFVTPDPGNSLPGMSYGDIDADGNHEIYFGVPPAAGANDDTWGTYIFEQEDGVFPSTATHLLRYGLTTADNFRAAGYAIADVDSDGKHELVTIDRGGRRVSIDALTGDGLDALASFTNEYMNGDYTGGGGVYDVDIADTDHDGRHEIWVNTWDNFSFAIWEATGPDTYELQADLNGLFGDGDPGSFNRHGFAFKDVDGDYDMDAWFPMTNGKLYYYENTSLDSVSPNVITNGGVDGGTAGWGFHPTDGGITVIESGDTLLAEAGGDTVLFAASVGDSALSIPEFGAVDTENNAYFTYAGADALPVGTQFIASAHVHPGLSVTTGRAVLFAKYFTSGYALVGMDSVGSNVGDLSVAWNPMEIFANVPAGTEITQVGVMYVSGGGTGVIYLDEVKMSPIVGNGIAGVAAADFTEVLTFGGRSRGGDMGNIDGDSKPDFIVGTGTEEGVVWIEFVGSNPKDPTDYMSTTILSSKGEPLDRYYPLDISETDLDGDGKHEVVIANLFSTEASQPQIIVLEYTSFSWDVAGGNESYHLAPNWSIAGVGKASATLGNDPTGARASIAGMDMDMDGKHEVVITDYVGGRVVVYEMDMANNAFDVVWASPAVESRNHSYNPRTVGVGDLDGDGKHEIIFPSSNTEAEGYHIYEWDGVMGSDNYGEQPSAICAVEVAICCGDDGAGFRGDHERITLFDIDGDGRQELITAIRRGSPRGTLVVSLQEGDDLVHNSGGGFETWVTEFQTNSNTYGGGSPYHALPADLNGDGNYEVVNHHWNYFNLYNFSSTGPDTYVIADSGSAGSYYQPTYPSDEFSLFGGFASDVDGDGNHEVYYADYGGSWGVNAGDIYVVDYDNGEDVTTIGPDQVHRIGNAGTFSGDIGNGYDGHDNPYIFSSRSRPNVTALEYIGPDPSSGSSYLEKVIYWGELDVTETETTTAENGDVTVDHTFRWGFPSRILTHWEGDLLDFDGDNKKEILLSFQNVRDSLTHTAYTWNATDSKYDTTLTKVENEKAWSFVLIENGSEQLAADDPITFIAPEEYRLEQNYPNPFNPNTTIQYTVPIDRKVSVKIYNVNGQLVNTLINNELVSAGTHKVMWNGKNKNGLSVSTGMYFYSLEWAGMKKVKSMTLLK
;
A
#
# COMPACT_ATOMS: atom_id res chain seq x y z
N MET A 1 44.58 35.22 -20.07
CA MET A 1 43.66 34.26 -20.73
C MET A 1 42.51 34.01 -19.76
N LYS A 2 41.25 33.98 -20.27
CA LYS A 2 39.96 33.70 -19.56
C LYS A 2 39.49 34.80 -18.57
N LYS A 3 38.56 35.70 -18.93
CA LYS A 3 37.07 35.65 -19.10
C LYS A 3 36.35 35.28 -17.79
N MET A 4 35.73 36.25 -17.09
CA MET A 4 34.42 36.93 -17.30
C MET A 4 33.26 36.06 -16.79
N LEU A 5 32.55 36.41 -15.69
CA LEU A 5 31.61 37.53 -15.46
C LEU A 5 30.16 37.20 -15.93
N ILE A 6 29.23 37.14 -14.96
CA ILE A 6 27.84 37.67 -14.99
C ILE A 6 26.67 36.88 -15.66
N LEU A 7 25.65 36.61 -14.80
CA LEU A 7 24.19 36.84 -14.91
C LEU A 7 23.24 35.97 -15.80
N ILE A 8 22.11 35.62 -15.13
CA ILE A 8 20.68 35.78 -15.52
C ILE A 8 20.13 34.86 -16.63
N LEU A 9 18.89 34.36 -16.62
CA LEU A 9 17.70 34.38 -15.73
C LEU A 9 16.57 33.73 -16.55
N SER A 10 15.76 32.87 -15.92
CA SER A 10 14.29 32.68 -16.05
C SER A 10 13.57 32.48 -17.40
N THR A 11 12.42 31.80 -17.25
CA THR A 11 11.12 31.86 -17.98
C THR A 11 10.88 30.69 -18.97
N LEU A 12 9.72 30.01 -19.04
CA LEU A 12 8.39 30.15 -18.40
C LEU A 12 7.57 28.85 -18.71
N LEU A 13 6.65 28.48 -17.81
CA LEU A 13 5.39 27.69 -17.98
C LEU A 13 5.25 26.67 -19.13
N VAL A 14 4.99 25.40 -18.79
CA VAL A 14 3.71 24.71 -19.03
C VAL A 14 3.47 23.75 -17.85
N SER A 15 2.34 23.91 -17.17
CA SER A 15 1.78 22.93 -16.25
C SER A 15 0.97 21.94 -17.09
N ALA A 16 1.46 20.71 -17.26
CA ALA A 16 0.62 19.57 -17.53
C ALA A 16 0.05 19.10 -16.18
N THR A 17 -1.26 18.94 -16.14
CA THR A 17 -1.99 18.36 -15.02
C THR A 17 -1.52 16.92 -14.84
N PHE A 18 -0.72 16.64 -13.82
CA PHE A 18 -0.57 15.27 -13.34
C PHE A 18 -1.81 14.91 -12.53
N ALA A 19 -2.28 13.68 -12.77
CA ALA A 19 -3.47 13.03 -12.26
C ALA A 19 -3.44 12.88 -10.72
N GLU A 20 -4.53 12.37 -10.16
CA GLU A 20 -4.79 12.18 -8.72
C GLU A 20 -3.59 11.50 -8.02
N ASP A 21 -3.31 11.86 -6.76
CA ASP A 21 -2.17 11.28 -6.01
C ASP A 21 -2.37 9.77 -5.93
N TYR A 22 -1.60 9.00 -6.70
CA TYR A 22 -1.73 7.55 -6.71
C TYR A 22 -1.22 6.94 -5.38
N HIS A 23 -2.04 6.11 -4.73
CA HIS A 23 -1.80 5.49 -3.43
C HIS A 23 -1.61 3.97 -3.57
N PRO A 24 -0.37 3.46 -3.61
CA PRO A 24 -0.11 2.02 -3.69
C PRO A 24 -0.63 1.29 -2.44
N GLY A 25 -1.82 0.67 -2.57
CA GLY A 25 -2.57 0.02 -1.50
C GLY A 25 -3.99 0.57 -1.26
N ALA A 26 -4.29 1.80 -1.67
CA ALA A 26 -5.66 2.33 -1.71
C ALA A 26 -6.20 2.42 -3.14
N ASP A 27 -5.30 2.53 -4.12
CA ASP A 27 -5.58 2.50 -5.56
C ASP A 27 -5.27 1.15 -6.18
N PHE A 28 -4.59 0.26 -5.47
CA PHE A 28 -4.62 -1.15 -5.83
C PHE A 28 -4.96 -1.97 -4.61
N THR A 29 -5.84 -2.94 -4.79
CA THR A 29 -6.16 -3.93 -3.77
C THR A 29 -5.88 -5.32 -4.30
N VAL A 30 -5.45 -6.23 -3.43
CA VAL A 30 -5.39 -7.64 -3.80
C VAL A 30 -6.83 -8.15 -3.84
N ALA A 31 -7.42 -8.21 -5.04
CA ALA A 31 -8.76 -8.73 -5.20
C ALA A 31 -8.77 -10.24 -4.96
N ASN A 32 -7.77 -10.96 -5.48
CA ASN A 32 -7.69 -12.41 -5.41
C ASN A 32 -6.29 -12.97 -5.24
N LYS A 33 -6.23 -14.13 -4.59
CA LYS A 33 -5.01 -14.93 -4.49
C LYS A 33 -5.31 -16.42 -4.65
N LEU A 34 -4.49 -17.12 -5.41
CA LEU A 34 -4.57 -18.57 -5.54
C LEU A 34 -3.49 -19.24 -4.69
N MET A 35 -3.97 -20.05 -3.75
CA MET A 35 -3.17 -20.81 -2.79
C MET A 35 -3.31 -22.30 -3.13
N PHE A 36 -2.24 -22.92 -3.61
CA PHE A 36 -2.26 -24.30 -4.11
C PHE A 36 -1.68 -25.32 -3.13
N HIS A 37 -1.11 -24.87 -2.02
CA HIS A 37 -0.58 -25.76 -0.98
C HIS A 37 -1.69 -26.59 -0.34
N GLY A 38 -1.55 -27.92 -0.46
CA GLY A 38 -2.55 -28.86 0.03
C GLY A 38 -3.75 -29.07 -0.90
N ASP A 39 -3.80 -28.40 -2.05
CA ASP A 39 -4.74 -28.73 -3.12
C ASP A 39 -4.34 -30.08 -3.75
N ALA A 40 -5.32 -30.97 -3.90
CA ALA A 40 -5.12 -32.29 -4.48
C ALA A 40 -4.61 -32.23 -5.93
N ASN A 41 -4.92 -31.15 -6.67
CA ASN A 41 -4.51 -30.95 -8.05
C ASN A 41 -3.00 -30.70 -8.21
N PHE A 42 -2.30 -30.34 -7.13
CA PHE A 42 -0.84 -30.11 -7.13
C PHE A 42 -0.07 -31.18 -6.34
N SER A 43 -0.73 -32.27 -5.97
CA SER A 43 -0.13 -33.35 -5.17
C SER A 43 1.05 -34.07 -5.83
N ASP A 44 1.27 -33.83 -7.13
CA ASP A 44 2.42 -34.33 -7.88
C ASP A 44 3.73 -33.59 -7.59
N PHE A 45 3.65 -32.40 -7.00
CA PHE A 45 4.78 -31.53 -6.69
C PHE A 45 5.08 -31.56 -5.19
N SER A 46 6.37 -31.56 -4.85
CA SER A 46 6.82 -31.42 -3.46
C SER A 46 7.10 -29.97 -3.06
N VAL A 47 7.30 -29.09 -4.05
CA VAL A 47 7.46 -27.64 -3.91
C VAL A 47 6.78 -26.96 -5.09
N LEU A 48 6.13 -25.83 -4.84
CA LEU A 48 5.39 -25.07 -5.84
C LEU A 48 6.12 -23.76 -6.16
N GLY A 49 6.31 -23.48 -7.43
CA GLY A 49 6.88 -22.22 -7.90
C GLY A 49 6.38 -21.93 -9.31
N ALA A 50 5.81 -20.75 -9.54
CA ALA A 50 5.19 -20.41 -10.82
C ALA A 50 6.13 -19.58 -11.69
N GLN A 51 6.31 -19.96 -12.96
CA GLN A 51 7.41 -19.43 -13.79
C GLN A 51 6.96 -18.72 -15.08
N SER A 52 5.71 -18.88 -15.45
CA SER A 52 4.96 -18.16 -16.51
C SER A 52 3.51 -18.02 -16.06
N VAL A 53 2.86 -16.90 -16.38
CA VAL A 53 1.42 -16.65 -16.14
C VAL A 53 0.87 -15.77 -17.25
N MET A 54 -0.27 -16.11 -17.85
CA MET A 54 -1.01 -15.35 -18.85
C MET A 54 -2.47 -15.24 -18.38
N ALA A 55 -3.14 -14.10 -18.56
CA ALA A 55 -4.51 -13.86 -18.13
C ALA A 55 -5.34 -13.06 -19.16
N GLY A 56 -6.64 -13.33 -19.20
CA GLY A 56 -7.56 -12.70 -20.16
C GLY A 56 -7.96 -13.56 -21.37
N MET A 57 -7.52 -14.83 -21.42
CA MET A 57 -7.99 -15.79 -22.42
C MET A 57 -9.46 -16.16 -22.12
N ASP A 58 -10.21 -16.57 -23.14
CA ASP A 58 -11.54 -17.19 -23.00
C ASP A 58 -11.59 -18.41 -23.93
N PHE A 59 -10.89 -19.47 -23.52
CA PHE A 59 -10.66 -20.67 -24.33
C PHE A 59 -11.96 -21.41 -24.65
N ASP A 60 -12.93 -21.42 -23.74
CA ASP A 60 -14.21 -22.11 -23.96
C ASP A 60 -15.34 -21.21 -24.49
N ALA A 61 -15.06 -19.90 -24.64
CA ALA A 61 -15.93 -18.86 -25.17
C ALA A 61 -17.20 -18.64 -24.34
N ASP A 62 -17.11 -18.80 -23.01
CA ASP A 62 -18.22 -18.58 -22.09
C ASP A 62 -18.31 -17.15 -21.52
N GLY A 63 -17.27 -16.35 -21.76
CA GLY A 63 -17.15 -14.95 -21.35
C GLY A 63 -16.51 -14.75 -19.96
N ASN A 64 -16.05 -15.80 -19.30
CA ASN A 64 -15.22 -15.71 -18.10
C ASN A 64 -13.75 -15.94 -18.49
N ALA A 65 -12.89 -15.00 -18.12
CA ALA A 65 -11.50 -15.10 -18.50
C ALA A 65 -10.73 -16.15 -17.68
N GLU A 66 -9.75 -16.79 -18.32
CA GLU A 66 -8.84 -17.74 -17.70
C GLU A 66 -7.46 -17.15 -17.37
N ILE A 67 -6.80 -17.84 -16.44
CA ILE A 67 -5.40 -17.68 -16.07
C ILE A 67 -4.67 -19.00 -16.35
N LEU A 68 -3.69 -18.94 -17.25
CA LEU A 68 -2.80 -20.04 -17.62
C LEU A 68 -1.42 -19.82 -16.99
N PHE A 69 -0.88 -20.80 -16.27
CA PHE A 69 0.43 -20.65 -15.62
C PHE A 69 1.22 -21.95 -15.54
N THR A 70 2.55 -21.85 -15.42
CA THR A 70 3.45 -23.00 -15.23
C THR A 70 3.79 -23.20 -13.77
N ILE A 71 4.09 -24.44 -13.38
CA ILE A 71 4.72 -24.81 -12.11
C ILE A 71 6.05 -25.51 -12.38
N ASP A 72 7.12 -25.08 -11.71
CA ASP A 72 8.48 -25.62 -11.84
C ASP A 72 9.07 -25.95 -10.46
N GLU A 73 9.20 -27.25 -10.17
CA GLU A 73 9.74 -27.76 -8.90
C GLU A 73 11.25 -27.51 -8.73
N THR A 74 11.95 -27.13 -9.80
CA THR A 74 13.42 -27.01 -9.80
C THR A 74 13.93 -25.65 -9.33
N LEU A 75 13.06 -24.64 -9.18
CA LEU A 75 13.45 -23.23 -9.00
C LEU A 75 13.54 -22.72 -7.55
N PRO A 76 12.62 -23.02 -6.62
CA PRO A 76 12.60 -22.41 -5.27
C PRO A 76 13.59 -23.09 -4.28
N PRO A 77 14.18 -22.39 -3.28
CA PRO A 77 15.62 -22.50 -3.01
C PRO A 77 16.14 -23.92 -2.80
N GLY A 78 16.84 -24.43 -3.84
CA GLY A 78 17.49 -25.74 -3.80
C GLY A 78 16.62 -26.91 -4.27
N GLY A 79 15.49 -26.64 -4.94
CA GLY A 79 14.65 -27.63 -5.62
C GLY A 79 15.46 -28.69 -6.39
N PRO A 80 14.94 -29.92 -6.51
CA PRO A 80 15.68 -30.99 -7.15
C PRO A 80 15.97 -30.63 -8.62
N ASP A 81 17.24 -30.58 -9.02
CA ASP A 81 17.64 -30.63 -10.43
C ASP A 81 18.15 -32.05 -10.73
N PRO A 82 17.38 -32.90 -11.43
CA PRO A 82 16.11 -32.60 -12.12
C PRO A 82 14.86 -32.75 -11.24
N GLY A 83 13.78 -32.05 -11.58
CA GLY A 83 12.49 -32.00 -10.86
C GLY A 83 11.29 -31.90 -11.80
N LYS A 84 10.05 -32.06 -11.31
CA LYS A 84 8.87 -32.00 -12.18
C LYS A 84 8.54 -30.58 -12.63
N VAL A 85 7.99 -30.47 -13.83
CA VAL A 85 7.36 -29.23 -14.33
C VAL A 85 5.95 -29.52 -14.82
N GLY A 86 5.05 -28.53 -14.75
CA GLY A 86 3.68 -28.63 -15.24
C GLY A 86 3.09 -27.29 -15.67
N VAL A 87 1.89 -27.36 -16.23
CA VAL A 87 1.09 -26.23 -16.71
C VAL A 87 -0.36 -26.40 -16.25
N TYR A 88 -0.99 -25.32 -15.82
CA TYR A 88 -2.28 -25.28 -15.13
C TYR A 88 -3.15 -24.15 -15.69
N LEU A 89 -4.46 -24.41 -15.79
CA LEU A 89 -5.48 -23.50 -16.29
C LEU A 89 -6.61 -23.35 -15.27
N TYR A 90 -6.95 -22.11 -14.94
CA TYR A 90 -8.00 -21.72 -14.00
C TYR A 90 -8.90 -20.65 -14.63
N GLU A 91 -10.19 -20.66 -14.34
CA GLU A 91 -11.19 -19.76 -14.92
C GLU A 91 -11.87 -18.93 -13.82
N ALA A 92 -12.20 -17.67 -14.12
CA ALA A 92 -12.93 -16.80 -13.20
C ALA A 92 -14.33 -17.35 -12.90
N ASP A 93 -14.71 -17.40 -11.61
CA ASP A 93 -16.00 -17.97 -11.19
C ASP A 93 -17.16 -16.95 -11.13
N GLY A 94 -16.91 -15.71 -11.57
CA GLY A 94 -17.85 -14.59 -11.57
C GLY A 94 -18.24 -14.06 -10.18
N ASN A 95 -17.63 -14.54 -9.09
CA ASN A 95 -17.87 -14.07 -7.72
C ASN A 95 -16.58 -13.57 -7.05
N GLY A 96 -15.62 -13.16 -7.87
CA GLY A 96 -14.30 -12.74 -7.42
C GLY A 96 -13.50 -13.91 -6.88
N GLY A 97 -13.50 -15.07 -7.55
CA GLY A 97 -12.62 -16.20 -7.30
C GLY A 97 -12.29 -16.95 -8.61
N TYR A 98 -11.46 -18.00 -8.53
CA TYR A 98 -11.11 -18.82 -9.70
C TYR A 98 -11.28 -20.31 -9.43
N SER A 99 -11.73 -21.03 -10.46
CA SER A 99 -11.97 -22.47 -10.43
C SER A 99 -10.96 -23.21 -11.30
N TYR A 100 -10.54 -24.39 -10.84
CA TYR A 100 -9.66 -25.28 -11.62
C TYR A 100 -10.38 -25.79 -12.87
N VAL A 101 -9.72 -25.70 -14.02
CA VAL A 101 -10.21 -26.21 -15.31
C VAL A 101 -9.40 -27.43 -15.75
N TRP A 102 -8.09 -27.26 -15.92
CA TRP A 102 -7.21 -28.26 -16.52
C TRP A 102 -5.76 -28.15 -16.06
N HIS A 103 -4.98 -29.25 -16.17
CA HIS A 103 -3.53 -29.20 -16.05
C HIS A 103 -2.83 -30.39 -16.73
N PHE A 104 -1.52 -30.24 -16.93
CA PHE A 104 -0.59 -31.30 -17.28
C PHE A 104 0.67 -31.25 -16.43
N VAL A 105 1.13 -32.41 -15.95
CA VAL A 105 2.42 -32.57 -15.28
C VAL A 105 3.29 -33.55 -16.06
N THR A 106 4.56 -33.19 -16.22
CA THR A 106 5.53 -34.03 -16.91
C THR A 106 5.68 -35.41 -16.27
N PRO A 107 5.74 -36.49 -17.09
CA PRO A 107 5.85 -37.86 -16.57
C PRO A 107 7.22 -38.16 -15.96
N ASP A 108 8.27 -37.54 -16.50
CA ASP A 108 9.66 -37.65 -16.03
C ASP A 108 10.19 -36.25 -15.65
N PRO A 109 11.12 -36.15 -14.68
CA PRO A 109 11.69 -34.87 -14.27
C PRO A 109 12.40 -34.12 -15.41
N GLY A 110 12.23 -32.80 -15.47
CA GLY A 110 12.91 -31.88 -16.37
C GLY A 110 13.94 -30.99 -15.66
N ASN A 111 14.44 -29.98 -16.37
CA ASN A 111 15.30 -28.93 -15.80
C ASN A 111 14.58 -27.56 -15.85
N SER A 112 15.05 -26.63 -15.03
CA SER A 112 14.58 -25.27 -14.83
C SER A 112 14.22 -24.46 -16.09
N LEU A 113 13.18 -23.66 -15.89
CA LEU A 113 12.61 -22.67 -16.79
C LEU A 113 11.93 -23.28 -18.02
N PRO A 114 10.75 -23.93 -17.86
CA PRO A 114 9.93 -24.31 -19.00
C PRO A 114 9.47 -23.07 -19.79
N GLY A 115 9.20 -23.23 -21.07
CA GLY A 115 8.53 -22.21 -21.88
C GLY A 115 7.03 -22.45 -21.86
N MET A 116 6.23 -21.40 -22.00
CA MET A 116 4.77 -21.52 -22.15
C MET A 116 4.26 -20.46 -23.12
N SER A 117 3.32 -20.85 -23.96
CA SER A 117 2.46 -19.93 -24.71
C SER A 117 1.16 -20.63 -25.07
N TYR A 118 0.22 -19.88 -25.61
CA TYR A 118 -0.90 -20.42 -26.36
C TYR A 118 -0.96 -19.78 -27.76
N GLY A 119 -1.80 -20.35 -28.61
CA GLY A 119 -2.07 -19.86 -29.96
C GLY A 119 -2.69 -20.98 -30.80
N ASP A 120 -3.19 -20.64 -31.97
CA ASP A 120 -3.84 -21.57 -32.91
C ASP A 120 -2.92 -21.75 -34.13
N ILE A 121 -2.19 -22.86 -34.21
CA ILE A 121 -1.15 -23.08 -35.24
C ILE A 121 -1.67 -23.68 -36.53
N ASP A 122 -2.82 -24.36 -36.50
CA ASP A 122 -3.45 -24.91 -37.70
C ASP A 122 -4.66 -24.09 -38.17
N ALA A 123 -4.94 -22.98 -37.47
CA ALA A 123 -5.93 -21.97 -37.80
C ALA A 123 -7.36 -22.55 -37.86
N ASP A 124 -7.66 -23.51 -36.98
CA ASP A 124 -8.96 -24.17 -36.93
C ASP A 124 -9.97 -23.51 -35.97
N GLY A 125 -9.50 -22.53 -35.18
CA GLY A 125 -10.26 -21.75 -34.21
C GLY A 125 -10.23 -22.33 -32.79
N ASN A 126 -9.62 -23.49 -32.58
CA ASN A 126 -9.26 -23.99 -31.26
C ASN A 126 -7.85 -23.53 -30.93
N HIS A 127 -7.59 -23.24 -29.66
CA HIS A 127 -6.25 -22.87 -29.23
C HIS A 127 -5.45 -24.09 -28.78
N GLU A 128 -4.14 -24.06 -28.99
CA GLU A 128 -3.20 -24.98 -28.37
C GLU A 128 -2.47 -24.31 -27.21
N ILE A 129 -2.12 -25.13 -26.22
CA ILE A 129 -1.11 -24.80 -25.20
C ILE A 129 0.23 -25.40 -25.62
N TYR A 130 1.25 -24.56 -25.70
CA TYR A 130 2.64 -24.91 -25.97
C TYR A 130 3.41 -24.92 -24.66
N PHE A 131 3.93 -26.08 -24.27
CA PHE A 131 4.67 -26.24 -23.03
C PHE A 131 6.05 -26.86 -23.27
N GLY A 132 7.08 -26.03 -23.16
CA GLY A 132 8.48 -26.39 -23.39
C GLY A 132 9.12 -27.06 -22.19
N VAL A 133 9.59 -28.28 -22.36
CA VAL A 133 10.20 -29.09 -21.28
C VAL A 133 11.69 -29.30 -21.56
N PRO A 134 12.57 -28.68 -20.75
CA PRO A 134 14.02 -28.94 -20.82
C PRO A 134 14.39 -30.35 -20.37
N PRO A 135 15.45 -30.97 -20.92
CA PRO A 135 15.91 -32.30 -20.52
C PRO A 135 16.51 -32.29 -19.12
N ALA A 136 16.37 -33.40 -18.38
CA ALA A 136 17.00 -33.59 -17.08
C ALA A 136 18.54 -33.56 -17.13
N ALA A 137 19.18 -33.09 -16.05
CA ALA A 137 20.63 -32.97 -15.96
C ALA A 137 21.38 -34.30 -16.22
N GLY A 138 22.17 -34.35 -17.30
CA GLY A 138 22.95 -35.52 -17.71
C GLY A 138 22.15 -36.64 -18.40
N ALA A 139 20.87 -36.40 -18.70
CA ALA A 139 19.98 -37.32 -19.40
C ALA A 139 19.65 -36.81 -20.81
N ASN A 140 19.49 -37.76 -21.73
CA ASN A 140 18.97 -37.56 -23.07
C ASN A 140 17.88 -38.63 -23.26
N ASP A 141 16.83 -38.53 -22.46
CA ASP A 141 15.64 -39.36 -22.56
C ASP A 141 14.73 -38.85 -23.70
N ASP A 142 13.56 -39.45 -23.87
CA ASP A 142 12.64 -39.15 -24.98
C ASP A 142 11.53 -38.16 -24.58
N THR A 143 11.65 -37.49 -23.43
CA THR A 143 10.60 -36.67 -22.79
C THR A 143 10.91 -35.17 -22.74
N TRP A 144 11.95 -34.72 -23.44
CA TRP A 144 12.26 -33.30 -23.62
C TRP A 144 11.70 -32.80 -24.96
N GLY A 145 11.49 -31.50 -25.06
CA GLY A 145 10.90 -30.84 -26.23
C GLY A 145 9.66 -30.04 -25.86
N THR A 146 8.91 -29.59 -26.86
CA THR A 146 7.68 -28.82 -26.66
C THR A 146 6.48 -29.75 -26.75
N TYR A 147 5.76 -29.88 -25.64
CA TYR A 147 4.50 -30.57 -25.55
C TYR A 147 3.41 -29.63 -26.04
N ILE A 148 2.63 -30.08 -27.02
CA ILE A 148 1.55 -29.29 -27.62
C ILE A 148 0.23 -29.97 -27.29
N PHE A 149 -0.68 -29.23 -26.67
CA PHE A 149 -2.01 -29.68 -26.27
C PHE A 149 -3.04 -28.90 -27.04
N GLU A 150 -3.70 -29.56 -27.97
CA GLU A 150 -4.78 -28.99 -28.76
C GLU A 150 -6.10 -29.11 -27.98
N GLN A 151 -6.87 -28.04 -27.95
CA GLN A 151 -8.17 -28.04 -27.30
C GLN A 151 -9.19 -28.84 -28.12
N GLU A 152 -9.99 -29.68 -27.46
CA GLU A 152 -11.11 -30.39 -28.07
C GLU A 152 -12.40 -30.11 -27.28
N ASP A 153 -13.43 -29.54 -27.94
CA ASP A 153 -14.74 -29.23 -27.34
C ASP A 153 -14.63 -28.37 -26.04
N GLY A 154 -13.76 -27.36 -26.03
CA GLY A 154 -13.57 -26.46 -24.88
C GLY A 154 -12.58 -26.98 -23.82
N VAL A 155 -12.04 -28.19 -23.96
CA VAL A 155 -11.21 -28.82 -22.93
C VAL A 155 -9.92 -29.40 -23.51
N PHE A 156 -8.82 -29.26 -22.77
CA PHE A 156 -7.53 -29.82 -23.17
C PHE A 156 -7.36 -31.31 -22.79
N PRO A 157 -6.67 -32.12 -23.60
CA PRO A 157 -6.45 -33.54 -23.33
C PRO A 157 -5.41 -33.76 -22.23
N SER A 158 -5.54 -34.86 -21.47
CA SER A 158 -4.58 -35.23 -20.41
C SER A 158 -3.20 -35.72 -20.92
N THR A 159 -3.07 -35.93 -22.23
CA THR A 159 -1.83 -36.34 -22.89
C THR A 159 -1.60 -35.42 -24.07
N ALA A 160 -0.37 -34.93 -24.23
CA ALA A 160 -0.04 -34.03 -25.33
C ALA A 160 -0.41 -34.64 -26.68
N THR A 161 -1.02 -33.81 -27.51
CA THR A 161 -1.31 -34.12 -28.91
C THR A 161 -0.01 -34.38 -29.64
N HIS A 162 1.02 -33.54 -29.42
CA HIS A 162 2.34 -33.75 -30.02
C HIS A 162 3.50 -33.42 -29.07
N LEU A 163 4.67 -34.02 -29.33
CA LEU A 163 5.94 -33.69 -28.66
C LEU A 163 7.00 -33.33 -29.70
N LEU A 164 7.24 -32.03 -29.87
CA LEU A 164 8.16 -31.49 -30.86
C LEU A 164 9.60 -31.44 -30.33
N ARG A 165 10.53 -32.01 -31.12
CA ARG A 165 11.98 -32.02 -30.83
C ARG A 165 12.83 -31.39 -31.94
N TYR A 166 12.23 -30.56 -32.80
CA TYR A 166 12.95 -29.69 -33.75
C TYR A 166 13.91 -30.42 -34.70
N GLY A 167 13.63 -31.69 -35.04
CA GLY A 167 14.51 -32.54 -35.84
C GLY A 167 15.84 -32.95 -35.17
N LEU A 168 16.04 -32.60 -33.90
CA LEU A 168 17.24 -32.92 -33.12
C LEU A 168 17.19 -34.37 -32.62
N THR A 169 18.36 -35.03 -32.62
CA THR A 169 18.49 -36.44 -32.18
C THR A 169 19.05 -36.58 -30.76
N THR A 170 19.55 -35.48 -30.20
CA THR A 170 20.05 -35.35 -28.84
C THR A 170 19.58 -34.00 -28.29
N ALA A 171 19.34 -33.95 -26.98
CA ALA A 171 18.81 -32.77 -26.33
C ALA A 171 19.80 -31.60 -26.32
N ASP A 172 21.12 -31.86 -26.35
CA ASP A 172 22.20 -30.86 -26.46
C ASP A 172 21.96 -29.58 -25.61
N ASN A 173 21.49 -29.76 -24.36
CA ASN A 173 21.14 -28.67 -23.43
C ASN A 173 19.98 -27.75 -23.90
N PHE A 174 19.01 -28.27 -24.66
CA PHE A 174 17.80 -27.57 -25.12
C PHE A 174 17.01 -26.98 -23.95
N ARG A 175 16.72 -25.69 -24.01
CA ARG A 175 15.99 -24.93 -22.99
C ARG A 175 15.14 -23.88 -23.69
N ALA A 176 13.92 -24.24 -24.07
CA ALA A 176 12.97 -23.29 -24.64
C ALA A 176 12.70 -22.15 -23.65
N ALA A 177 12.75 -20.90 -24.12
CA ALA A 177 12.57 -19.72 -23.29
C ALA A 177 11.33 -18.89 -23.65
N GLY A 178 10.93 -18.90 -24.92
CA GLY A 178 9.78 -18.16 -25.45
C GLY A 178 9.31 -18.74 -26.77
N TYR A 179 8.05 -18.44 -27.09
CA TYR A 179 7.36 -18.82 -28.31
C TYR A 179 6.63 -17.61 -28.88
N ALA A 180 6.56 -17.53 -30.19
CA ALA A 180 5.63 -16.63 -30.87
C ALA A 180 5.00 -17.41 -32.03
N ILE A 181 3.70 -17.22 -32.25
CA ILE A 181 2.94 -17.92 -33.29
C ILE A 181 2.28 -16.87 -34.18
N ALA A 182 2.64 -16.86 -35.46
CA ALA A 182 2.01 -16.03 -36.48
C ALA A 182 2.30 -16.61 -37.87
N ASP A 183 1.56 -16.16 -38.87
CA ASP A 183 1.98 -16.28 -40.28
C ASP A 183 3.08 -15.25 -40.56
N VAL A 184 4.32 -15.62 -40.29
CA VAL A 184 5.47 -14.71 -40.34
C VAL A 184 5.79 -14.36 -41.78
N ASP A 185 5.77 -15.34 -42.68
CA ASP A 185 6.21 -15.16 -44.06
C ASP A 185 5.07 -14.97 -45.09
N SER A 186 3.83 -14.96 -44.58
CA SER A 186 2.59 -14.72 -45.31
C SER A 186 2.29 -15.78 -46.36
N ASP A 187 2.68 -17.04 -46.11
CA ASP A 187 2.35 -18.16 -46.98
C ASP A 187 0.99 -18.82 -46.66
N GLY A 188 0.35 -18.38 -45.58
CA GLY A 188 -0.96 -18.84 -45.12
C GLY A 188 -0.89 -19.99 -44.10
N LYS A 189 0.29 -20.30 -43.58
CA LYS A 189 0.49 -21.16 -42.41
C LYS A 189 0.94 -20.32 -41.23
N HIS A 190 0.69 -20.82 -40.02
CA HIS A 190 1.27 -20.22 -38.84
C HIS A 190 2.55 -20.96 -38.50
N GLU A 191 3.60 -20.19 -38.23
CA GLU A 191 4.89 -20.70 -37.80
C GLU A 191 4.99 -20.63 -36.28
N LEU A 192 5.49 -21.71 -35.69
CA LEU A 192 5.96 -21.69 -34.30
C LEU A 192 7.41 -21.21 -34.28
N VAL A 193 7.61 -19.97 -33.89
CA VAL A 193 8.94 -19.44 -33.61
C VAL A 193 9.33 -19.83 -32.19
N THR A 194 10.37 -20.65 -32.04
CA THR A 194 10.92 -21.05 -30.75
C THR A 194 12.31 -20.51 -30.54
N ILE A 195 12.56 -19.91 -29.37
CA ILE A 195 13.90 -19.56 -28.93
C ILE A 195 14.44 -20.53 -27.85
N ASP A 196 15.65 -21.03 -28.07
CA ASP A 196 16.36 -21.92 -27.14
C ASP A 196 17.58 -21.21 -26.54
N ARG A 197 17.51 -20.91 -25.24
CA ARG A 197 18.58 -20.23 -24.51
C ARG A 197 19.82 -21.09 -24.28
N GLY A 198 19.65 -22.42 -24.28
CA GLY A 198 20.73 -23.35 -24.00
C GLY A 198 21.72 -23.50 -25.14
N GLY A 199 21.19 -23.61 -26.36
CA GLY A 199 21.96 -23.60 -27.61
C GLY A 199 22.10 -22.22 -28.26
N ARG A 200 21.38 -21.20 -27.77
CA ARG A 200 21.22 -19.86 -28.39
C ARG A 200 20.66 -19.95 -29.80
N ARG A 201 19.57 -20.70 -29.95
CA ARG A 201 18.95 -21.00 -31.24
C ARG A 201 17.61 -20.29 -31.40
N VAL A 202 17.29 -19.95 -32.64
CA VAL A 202 15.96 -19.60 -33.13
C VAL A 202 15.57 -20.70 -34.11
N SER A 203 14.43 -21.30 -33.86
CA SER A 203 13.83 -22.33 -34.69
C SER A 203 12.50 -21.79 -35.21
N ILE A 204 12.28 -21.88 -36.51
CA ILE A 204 11.01 -21.54 -37.14
C ILE A 204 10.48 -22.84 -37.74
N ASP A 205 9.34 -23.28 -37.23
CA ASP A 205 8.77 -24.56 -37.56
C ASP A 205 7.27 -24.42 -37.86
N ALA A 206 6.84 -24.79 -39.06
CA ALA A 206 5.42 -24.92 -39.38
C ALA A 206 4.99 -26.39 -39.47
N LEU A 207 3.68 -26.61 -39.42
CA LEU A 207 3.10 -27.92 -39.69
C LEU A 207 3.36 -28.35 -41.14
N THR A 208 3.89 -29.56 -41.34
CA THR A 208 4.05 -30.12 -42.69
C THR A 208 2.69 -30.35 -43.36
N GLY A 209 1.64 -30.63 -42.58
CA GLY A 209 0.24 -30.73 -43.00
C GLY A 209 -0.58 -29.51 -42.60
N ASP A 210 -1.91 -29.65 -42.58
CA ASP A 210 -2.86 -28.56 -42.29
C ASP A 210 -3.65 -28.81 -40.99
N GLY A 211 -3.16 -29.70 -40.14
CA GLY A 211 -3.86 -30.04 -38.90
C GLY A 211 -2.91 -30.67 -37.89
N LEU A 212 -3.13 -30.36 -36.63
CA LEU A 212 -2.42 -30.93 -35.51
C LEU A 212 -3.12 -32.23 -35.07
N ASP A 213 -2.36 -33.31 -34.96
CA ASP A 213 -2.83 -34.57 -34.36
C ASP A 213 -1.63 -35.40 -33.87
N ALA A 214 -1.90 -36.54 -33.23
CA ALA A 214 -0.85 -37.42 -32.71
C ALA A 214 0.09 -38.01 -33.78
N LEU A 215 -0.23 -37.89 -35.07
CA LEU A 215 0.57 -38.33 -36.22
C LEU A 215 1.16 -37.15 -37.00
N ALA A 216 0.86 -35.91 -36.62
CA ALA A 216 1.38 -34.71 -37.24
C ALA A 216 2.92 -34.66 -37.20
N SER A 217 3.49 -33.89 -38.13
CA SER A 217 4.92 -33.64 -38.20
C SER A 217 5.17 -32.18 -38.52
N PHE A 218 6.26 -31.65 -37.97
CA PHE A 218 6.72 -30.29 -38.21
C PHE A 218 7.85 -30.28 -39.24
N THR A 219 7.83 -29.27 -40.10
CA THR A 219 8.96 -28.93 -40.97
C THR A 219 9.77 -27.85 -40.27
N ASN A 220 11.07 -28.08 -40.07
CA ASN A 220 11.96 -27.00 -39.67
C ASN A 220 12.34 -26.19 -40.90
N GLU A 221 11.79 -24.98 -41.02
CA GLU A 221 12.05 -24.07 -42.14
C GLU A 221 13.33 -23.29 -41.93
N TYR A 222 13.57 -22.89 -40.68
CA TYR A 222 14.77 -22.20 -40.32
C TYR A 222 15.29 -22.66 -38.96
N MET A 223 16.60 -22.88 -38.90
CA MET A 223 17.32 -23.01 -37.65
C MET A 223 18.68 -22.34 -37.81
N ASN A 224 18.93 -21.35 -36.96
CA ASN A 224 20.24 -20.72 -36.92
C ASN A 224 21.28 -21.69 -36.29
N GLY A 225 22.57 -21.44 -36.56
CA GLY A 225 23.69 -22.20 -36.00
C GLY A 225 24.04 -21.77 -34.56
N ASP A 226 25.29 -21.37 -34.33
CA ASP A 226 25.69 -20.64 -33.11
C ASP A 226 25.46 -19.14 -33.35
N TYR A 227 24.56 -18.50 -32.59
CA TYR A 227 24.25 -17.08 -32.79
C TYR A 227 25.49 -16.19 -32.58
N THR A 228 25.81 -15.35 -33.57
CA THR A 228 27.02 -14.51 -33.58
C THR A 228 26.84 -13.26 -32.75
N GLY A 229 27.68 -13.06 -31.74
CA GLY A 229 27.85 -11.77 -31.07
C GLY A 229 27.17 -11.62 -29.72
N GLY A 230 25.90 -12.05 -29.60
CA GLY A 230 25.05 -11.79 -28.42
C GLY A 230 25.12 -12.80 -27.27
N GLY A 231 24.32 -12.53 -26.23
CA GLY A 231 24.21 -13.29 -24.98
C GLY A 231 23.26 -14.50 -25.05
N GLY A 232 22.61 -14.84 -23.94
CA GLY A 232 21.49 -15.80 -23.94
C GLY A 232 20.20 -15.15 -24.44
N VAL A 233 19.36 -15.89 -25.18
CA VAL A 233 18.04 -15.45 -25.68
C VAL A 233 16.96 -15.69 -24.63
N TYR A 234 15.99 -14.78 -24.52
CA TYR A 234 14.93 -14.89 -23.50
C TYR A 234 13.54 -14.49 -23.97
N ASP A 235 13.44 -13.62 -24.98
CA ASP A 235 12.16 -13.09 -25.45
C ASP A 235 12.12 -13.05 -26.98
N VAL A 236 10.94 -13.27 -27.55
CA VAL A 236 10.68 -13.26 -28.99
C VAL A 236 9.29 -12.68 -29.25
N ASP A 237 9.19 -11.85 -30.28
CA ASP A 237 7.91 -11.31 -30.73
C ASP A 237 7.91 -11.07 -32.24
N ILE A 238 6.71 -10.90 -32.80
CA ILE A 238 6.47 -10.80 -34.24
C ILE A 238 5.67 -9.53 -34.52
N ALA A 239 6.24 -8.61 -35.31
CA ALA A 239 5.60 -7.34 -35.68
C ALA A 239 5.94 -6.96 -37.13
N ASP A 240 4.96 -6.45 -37.88
CA ASP A 240 5.17 -5.89 -39.23
C ASP A 240 5.53 -4.41 -39.07
N THR A 241 6.80 -4.14 -38.78
CA THR A 241 7.30 -2.82 -38.40
C THR A 241 7.48 -1.91 -39.62
N ASP A 242 7.51 -2.47 -40.82
CA ASP A 242 7.63 -1.71 -42.07
C ASP A 242 6.41 -1.75 -43.01
N HIS A 243 5.33 -2.40 -42.56
CA HIS A 243 4.00 -2.44 -43.18
C HIS A 243 4.03 -3.01 -44.61
N ASP A 244 4.97 -3.93 -44.87
CA ASP A 244 5.07 -4.60 -46.16
C ASP A 244 4.17 -5.85 -46.27
N GLY A 245 3.54 -6.22 -45.15
CA GLY A 245 2.62 -7.33 -45.01
C GLY A 245 3.31 -8.63 -44.60
N ARG A 246 4.62 -8.63 -44.35
CA ARG A 246 5.39 -9.74 -43.78
C ARG A 246 5.92 -9.29 -42.44
N HIS A 247 6.00 -10.22 -41.50
CA HIS A 247 6.36 -9.85 -40.14
C HIS A 247 7.87 -10.00 -39.89
N GLU A 248 8.40 -9.12 -39.06
CA GLU A 248 9.73 -9.26 -38.49
C GLU A 248 9.69 -10.06 -37.20
N ILE A 249 10.61 -11.01 -37.06
CA ILE A 249 10.86 -11.73 -35.82
C ILE A 249 11.92 -10.96 -35.05
N TRP A 250 11.51 -10.35 -33.94
CA TRP A 250 12.38 -9.68 -33.00
C TRP A 250 12.82 -10.65 -31.93
N VAL A 251 14.13 -10.74 -31.67
CA VAL A 251 14.68 -11.53 -30.57
C VAL A 251 15.69 -10.70 -29.80
N ASN A 252 15.50 -10.63 -28.48
CA ASN A 252 16.44 -9.92 -27.62
C ASN A 252 17.44 -10.89 -26.94
N THR A 253 18.63 -10.38 -26.59
CA THR A 253 19.65 -11.17 -25.90
C THR A 253 20.31 -10.43 -24.74
N TRP A 254 20.72 -11.21 -23.73
CA TRP A 254 21.38 -10.74 -22.51
C TRP A 254 22.89 -10.61 -22.68
N ASP A 255 23.29 -9.58 -23.44
CA ASP A 255 24.65 -9.01 -23.52
C ASP A 255 24.49 -7.52 -23.82
N ASN A 256 24.46 -6.69 -22.78
CA ASN A 256 24.39 -5.24 -22.88
C ASN A 256 23.23 -4.73 -23.75
N PHE A 257 22.09 -5.42 -23.67
CA PHE A 257 20.91 -5.30 -24.51
C PHE A 257 21.23 -5.37 -26.00
N SER A 258 20.86 -6.48 -26.62
CA SER A 258 21.17 -6.74 -28.03
C SER A 258 19.95 -7.30 -28.74
N PHE A 259 19.78 -6.97 -30.02
CA PHE A 259 18.70 -7.47 -30.87
C PHE A 259 19.22 -8.22 -32.07
N ALA A 260 18.43 -9.22 -32.41
CA ALA A 260 18.50 -9.98 -33.63
C ALA A 260 17.14 -9.89 -34.29
N ILE A 261 17.07 -9.29 -35.48
CA ILE A 261 15.80 -9.11 -36.20
C ILE A 261 15.89 -9.86 -37.52
N TRP A 262 15.02 -10.84 -37.68
CA TRP A 262 14.86 -11.57 -38.94
C TRP A 262 13.64 -11.06 -39.66
N GLU A 263 13.78 -10.90 -40.97
CA GLU A 263 12.67 -10.58 -41.86
C GLU A 263 12.40 -11.80 -42.74
N ALA A 264 11.13 -12.09 -42.94
CA ALA A 264 10.70 -13.03 -43.96
C ALA A 264 10.91 -12.41 -45.35
N THR A 265 11.91 -12.89 -46.07
CA THR A 265 12.20 -12.40 -47.45
C THR A 265 11.36 -13.13 -48.51
N GLY A 266 10.59 -14.13 -48.09
CA GLY A 266 9.59 -14.88 -48.86
C GLY A 266 9.23 -16.19 -48.16
N PRO A 267 8.33 -17.01 -48.74
CA PRO A 267 7.90 -18.27 -48.13
C PRO A 267 9.07 -19.21 -47.81
N ASP A 268 9.06 -19.76 -46.60
CA ASP A 268 10.09 -20.59 -45.95
C ASP A 268 11.50 -19.95 -45.92
N THR A 269 11.62 -18.62 -46.08
CA THR A 269 12.93 -17.94 -46.25
C THR A 269 13.10 -16.70 -45.38
N TYR A 270 14.00 -16.82 -44.40
CA TYR A 270 14.26 -15.80 -43.39
C TYR A 270 15.70 -15.29 -43.48
N GLU A 271 15.88 -13.97 -43.44
CA GLU A 271 17.20 -13.33 -43.43
C GLU A 271 17.37 -12.46 -42.19
N LEU A 272 18.56 -12.51 -41.56
CA LEU A 272 18.91 -11.63 -40.45
C LEU A 272 19.17 -10.22 -41.03
N GLN A 273 18.26 -9.28 -40.79
CA GLN A 273 18.34 -7.92 -41.30
C GLN A 273 19.12 -6.99 -40.38
N ALA A 274 18.94 -7.14 -39.07
CA ALA A 274 19.62 -6.35 -38.07
C ALA A 274 20.21 -7.24 -36.97
N ASP A 275 21.47 -6.98 -36.63
CA ASP A 275 22.19 -7.64 -35.53
C ASP A 275 22.88 -6.57 -34.68
N LEU A 276 22.13 -6.07 -33.70
CA LEU A 276 22.49 -4.96 -32.85
C LEU A 276 23.09 -5.51 -31.56
N ASN A 277 24.41 -5.39 -31.40
CA ASN A 277 25.11 -5.93 -30.25
C ASN A 277 25.62 -4.83 -29.31
N GLY A 278 25.32 -4.98 -28.01
CA GLY A 278 25.76 -4.09 -26.95
C GLY A 278 25.24 -2.67 -27.10
N LEU A 279 23.92 -2.53 -27.31
CA LEU A 279 23.26 -1.23 -27.46
C LEU A 279 23.52 -0.32 -26.25
N PHE A 280 23.57 -0.89 -25.04
CA PHE A 280 23.73 -0.15 -23.79
C PHE A 280 24.88 -0.70 -22.94
N GLY A 281 25.97 0.06 -22.81
CA GLY A 281 27.18 -0.37 -22.10
C GLY A 281 27.17 -0.24 -20.57
N ASP A 282 26.00 -0.05 -19.94
CA ASP A 282 25.87 0.19 -18.50
C ASP A 282 25.20 -0.99 -17.78
N GLY A 283 26.01 -1.85 -17.15
CA GLY A 283 25.52 -2.86 -16.20
C GLY A 283 24.99 -4.18 -16.78
N ASP A 284 25.28 -4.49 -18.05
CA ASP A 284 24.79 -5.68 -18.77
C ASP A 284 23.25 -5.85 -18.74
N PRO A 285 22.49 -4.83 -19.21
CA PRO A 285 21.03 -4.85 -19.16
C PRO A 285 20.43 -5.85 -20.16
N GLY A 286 19.24 -6.35 -19.84
CA GLY A 286 18.34 -7.06 -20.75
C GLY A 286 16.88 -6.67 -20.49
N SER A 287 15.99 -6.88 -21.46
CA SER A 287 14.54 -6.78 -21.26
C SER A 287 13.99 -8.19 -21.12
N PHE A 288 13.03 -8.39 -20.21
CA PHE A 288 12.35 -9.67 -20.07
C PHE A 288 10.85 -9.40 -20.06
N ASN A 289 10.17 -9.67 -21.17
CA ASN A 289 8.79 -10.10 -21.13
C ASN A 289 8.81 -11.60 -21.49
N ARG A 290 7.80 -12.36 -21.07
CA ARG A 290 7.65 -13.76 -21.49
C ARG A 290 6.48 -13.95 -22.46
N HIS A 291 5.78 -12.86 -22.75
CA HIS A 291 4.61 -12.80 -23.63
C HIS A 291 4.81 -11.89 -24.84
N GLY A 292 6.06 -11.48 -25.13
CA GLY A 292 6.39 -10.65 -26.30
C GLY A 292 6.75 -9.20 -25.97
N PHE A 293 7.09 -8.42 -26.99
CA PHE A 293 7.46 -7.01 -26.84
C PHE A 293 6.21 -6.11 -26.88
N ALA A 294 6.34 -4.93 -26.31
CA ALA A 294 5.22 -4.00 -26.17
C ALA A 294 4.98 -3.18 -27.45
N PHE A 295 4.62 -3.81 -28.59
CA PHE A 295 4.39 -3.07 -29.85
C PHE A 295 3.00 -2.39 -29.91
N LYS A 296 2.93 -1.07 -30.15
CA LYS A 296 1.66 -0.32 -30.33
C LYS A 296 1.87 1.04 -31.01
N ASP A 297 1.02 1.39 -31.98
CA ASP A 297 0.94 2.76 -32.53
C ASP A 297 0.21 3.67 -31.51
N VAL A 298 0.96 4.49 -30.77
CA VAL A 298 0.41 5.35 -29.70
C VAL A 298 0.22 6.79 -30.15
N ASP A 299 0.98 7.28 -31.13
CA ASP A 299 0.87 8.65 -31.62
C ASP A 299 0.00 8.80 -32.88
N GLY A 300 -0.47 7.68 -33.44
CA GLY A 300 -1.49 7.60 -34.49
C GLY A 300 -0.96 7.92 -35.88
N ASP A 301 0.33 7.69 -36.09
CA ASP A 301 1.01 7.94 -37.36
C ASP A 301 1.02 6.70 -38.30
N TYR A 302 0.44 5.59 -37.83
CA TYR A 302 0.36 4.29 -38.50
C TYR A 302 1.71 3.58 -38.63
N ASP A 303 2.65 3.80 -37.70
CA ASP A 303 3.81 2.94 -37.46
C ASP A 303 3.81 2.33 -36.04
N MET A 304 4.47 1.18 -35.87
CA MET A 304 4.51 0.50 -34.57
C MET A 304 5.69 0.98 -33.72
N ASP A 305 5.38 1.50 -32.54
CA ASP A 305 6.36 1.78 -31.50
C ASP A 305 6.57 0.61 -30.55
N ALA A 306 7.70 0.58 -29.82
CA ALA A 306 7.92 -0.42 -28.78
C ALA A 306 8.57 0.13 -27.51
N TRP A 307 8.21 -0.47 -26.37
CA TRP A 307 8.81 -0.20 -25.06
C TRP A 307 9.53 -1.41 -24.48
N PHE A 308 10.62 -1.15 -23.77
CA PHE A 308 11.49 -2.18 -23.23
C PHE A 308 11.86 -1.88 -21.78
N PRO A 309 11.17 -2.46 -20.80
CA PRO A 309 11.55 -2.38 -19.39
C PRO A 309 12.77 -3.27 -19.13
N MET A 310 13.87 -2.64 -18.72
CA MET A 310 15.18 -3.28 -18.62
C MET A 310 15.56 -3.67 -17.20
N THR A 311 16.42 -4.68 -17.10
CA THR A 311 17.03 -5.15 -15.85
C THR A 311 17.99 -4.16 -15.21
N ASN A 312 18.32 -3.05 -15.86
CA ASN A 312 19.02 -1.94 -15.20
C ASN A 312 18.05 -0.91 -14.62
N GLY A 313 16.75 -1.22 -14.61
CA GLY A 313 15.70 -0.40 -14.01
C GLY A 313 15.27 0.77 -14.87
N LYS A 314 15.41 0.66 -16.19
CA LYS A 314 15.11 1.71 -17.15
C LYS A 314 14.09 1.27 -18.18
N LEU A 315 13.24 2.18 -18.62
CA LEU A 315 12.33 2.00 -19.74
C LEU A 315 12.95 2.67 -20.97
N TYR A 316 13.16 1.90 -22.02
CA TYR A 316 13.56 2.40 -23.32
C TYR A 316 12.38 2.36 -24.28
N TYR A 317 12.28 3.37 -25.14
CA TYR A 317 11.29 3.50 -26.20
C TYR A 317 11.98 3.46 -27.56
N TYR A 318 11.38 2.78 -28.52
CA TYR A 318 11.81 2.66 -29.92
C TYR A 318 10.77 3.29 -30.84
N GLU A 319 11.23 4.07 -31.83
CA GLU A 319 10.38 4.65 -32.88
C GLU A 319 11.02 4.54 -34.27
N ASN A 320 10.22 4.17 -35.27
CA ASN A 320 10.67 3.98 -36.66
C ASN A 320 10.52 5.26 -37.51
N THR A 321 11.45 6.21 -37.34
CA THR A 321 11.42 7.52 -38.03
C THR A 321 11.45 7.51 -39.58
N SER A 322 11.40 6.35 -40.24
CA SER A 322 11.49 6.19 -41.70
C SER A 322 10.15 6.19 -42.45
N LEU A 323 9.00 6.06 -41.76
CA LEU A 323 7.65 5.95 -42.37
C LEU A 323 6.77 7.22 -42.27
N ASP A 324 7.17 8.17 -41.44
CA ASP A 324 6.37 9.28 -40.92
C ASP A 324 6.11 10.47 -41.91
N SER A 325 5.77 10.23 -43.21
CA SER A 325 5.69 11.34 -44.21
C SER A 325 4.80 11.30 -45.49
N VAL A 326 3.44 11.18 -45.49
CA VAL A 326 2.59 11.71 -46.62
C VAL A 326 1.07 12.01 -46.34
N SER A 327 0.41 12.92 -47.11
CA SER A 327 -0.96 13.52 -46.93
C SER A 327 -2.10 12.89 -47.83
N PRO A 328 -3.43 12.98 -47.52
CA PRO A 328 -4.42 11.90 -47.82
C PRO A 328 -5.35 12.00 -49.07
N ASN A 329 -5.58 10.83 -49.69
CA ASN A 329 -6.80 10.26 -50.37
C ASN A 329 -7.41 10.88 -51.69
N VAL A 330 -7.71 10.05 -52.73
CA VAL A 330 -8.00 10.49 -54.14
C VAL A 330 -9.49 10.42 -54.61
N ILE A 331 -10.45 9.82 -53.88
CA ILE A 331 -11.88 9.71 -54.31
C ILE A 331 -12.75 10.80 -53.66
N THR A 332 -13.39 11.69 -54.44
CA THR A 332 -14.01 12.93 -53.90
C THR A 332 -15.53 12.92 -53.64
N ASN A 333 -16.27 11.81 -53.80
CA ASN A 333 -17.64 11.68 -53.26
C ASN A 333 -18.06 10.19 -53.25
N GLY A 334 -17.72 9.48 -52.17
CA GLY A 334 -17.96 8.03 -52.00
C GLY A 334 -19.40 7.63 -51.63
N GLY A 335 -20.32 8.59 -51.49
CA GLY A 335 -21.77 8.38 -51.33
C GLY A 335 -22.57 8.81 -52.57
N VAL A 336 -23.82 8.35 -52.70
CA VAL A 336 -24.68 8.59 -53.89
C VAL A 336 -25.56 9.84 -53.81
N ASP A 337 -25.31 10.74 -52.87
CA ASP A 337 -26.14 11.93 -52.55
C ASP A 337 -26.35 12.93 -53.72
N GLY A 338 -25.74 12.71 -54.89
CA GLY A 338 -25.95 13.46 -56.14
C GLY A 338 -26.44 12.62 -57.33
N GLY A 339 -26.78 11.35 -57.11
CA GLY A 339 -27.08 10.33 -58.12
C GLY A 339 -25.85 9.52 -58.56
N THR A 340 -26.05 8.58 -59.47
CA THR A 340 -25.04 7.57 -59.87
C THR A 340 -24.01 8.05 -60.90
N ALA A 341 -23.84 9.36 -61.07
CA ALA A 341 -22.90 9.90 -62.05
C ALA A 341 -21.44 9.59 -61.63
N GLY A 342 -20.69 8.91 -62.50
CA GLY A 342 -19.30 8.51 -62.23
C GLY A 342 -19.14 7.06 -61.78
N TRP A 343 -20.22 6.42 -61.33
CA TRP A 343 -20.26 5.00 -61.02
C TRP A 343 -20.39 4.15 -62.29
N GLY A 344 -19.61 3.07 -62.34
CA GLY A 344 -19.76 1.97 -63.29
C GLY A 344 -20.56 0.82 -62.69
N PHE A 345 -21.38 0.15 -63.51
CA PHE A 345 -22.20 -0.99 -63.09
C PHE A 345 -22.08 -2.19 -64.03
N HIS A 346 -22.09 -3.40 -63.46
CA HIS A 346 -22.09 -4.64 -64.23
C HIS A 346 -22.89 -5.76 -63.52
N PRO A 347 -23.75 -6.54 -64.22
CA PRO A 347 -24.21 -6.35 -65.61
C PRO A 347 -24.97 -5.03 -65.75
N THR A 348 -25.09 -4.50 -66.99
CA THR A 348 -25.54 -3.11 -67.19
C THR A 348 -26.92 -2.85 -66.58
N ASP A 349 -26.89 -2.11 -65.48
CA ASP A 349 -27.99 -1.66 -64.64
C ASP A 349 -28.99 -2.76 -64.26
N GLY A 350 -28.46 -3.87 -63.73
CA GLY A 350 -29.16 -5.07 -63.29
C GLY A 350 -30.14 -4.89 -62.11
N GLY A 351 -30.84 -3.75 -62.05
CA GLY A 351 -31.76 -3.37 -60.98
C GLY A 351 -31.10 -2.56 -59.86
N ILE A 352 -29.83 -2.17 -60.01
CA ILE A 352 -29.12 -1.31 -59.06
C ILE A 352 -29.79 0.06 -59.05
N THR A 353 -30.19 0.53 -57.87
CA THR A 353 -30.90 1.80 -57.71
C THR A 353 -30.36 2.56 -56.51
N VAL A 354 -30.64 3.86 -56.42
CA VAL A 354 -30.38 4.64 -55.21
C VAL A 354 -31.57 4.51 -54.29
N ILE A 355 -31.31 4.31 -53.01
CA ILE A 355 -32.32 4.35 -51.95
C ILE A 355 -32.01 5.52 -51.00
N GLU A 356 -33.04 6.22 -50.57
CA GLU A 356 -32.90 7.38 -49.69
C GLU A 356 -33.18 6.98 -48.23
N SER A 357 -32.51 7.65 -47.30
CA SER A 357 -32.75 7.46 -45.88
C SER A 357 -34.21 7.80 -45.54
N GLY A 358 -34.87 6.90 -44.81
CA GLY A 358 -36.30 6.97 -44.52
C GLY A 358 -37.18 6.16 -45.47
N ASP A 359 -36.66 5.65 -46.59
CA ASP A 359 -37.38 4.67 -47.40
C ASP A 359 -37.54 3.35 -46.63
N THR A 360 -38.61 2.63 -46.96
CA THR A 360 -38.95 1.38 -46.27
C THR A 360 -38.19 0.20 -46.88
N LEU A 361 -37.52 -0.58 -46.03
CA LEU A 361 -36.89 -1.84 -46.40
C LEU A 361 -37.97 -2.94 -46.56
N LEU A 362 -37.93 -3.73 -47.63
CA LEU A 362 -38.91 -4.79 -47.90
C LEU A 362 -38.76 -5.95 -46.89
N ALA A 363 -39.78 -6.19 -46.05
CA ALA A 363 -39.82 -7.26 -45.04
C ALA A 363 -40.70 -8.46 -45.44
N GLU A 364 -40.43 -9.67 -44.92
CA GLU A 364 -41.24 -10.88 -45.12
C GLU A 364 -42.65 -10.78 -44.48
N ALA A 365 -43.61 -11.54 -45.03
CA ALA A 365 -45.03 -11.41 -44.74
C ALA A 365 -45.40 -11.70 -43.26
N GLY A 366 -45.44 -10.66 -42.41
CA GLY A 366 -46.05 -10.73 -41.08
C GLY A 366 -45.51 -9.81 -39.97
N GLY A 367 -44.44 -9.03 -40.17
CA GLY A 367 -43.84 -8.13 -39.16
C GLY A 367 -43.75 -6.65 -39.55
N ASP A 368 -43.39 -5.78 -38.59
CA ASP A 368 -43.37 -4.29 -38.65
C ASP A 368 -42.45 -3.68 -39.73
N THR A 369 -42.73 -2.43 -40.11
CA THR A 369 -42.07 -1.67 -41.19
C THR A 369 -40.78 -0.99 -40.70
N VAL A 370 -39.61 -1.34 -41.25
CA VAL A 370 -38.30 -0.73 -40.89
C VAL A 370 -37.86 0.27 -41.96
N LEU A 371 -37.38 1.44 -41.53
CA LEU A 371 -36.89 2.50 -42.41
C LEU A 371 -35.36 2.42 -42.54
N PHE A 372 -34.85 2.61 -43.76
CA PHE A 372 -33.41 2.61 -44.09
C PHE A 372 -32.70 3.89 -43.63
N ALA A 373 -31.41 3.81 -43.27
CA ALA A 373 -30.54 4.96 -43.01
C ALA A 373 -29.13 4.74 -43.59
N ALA A 374 -28.61 5.74 -44.32
CA ALA A 374 -27.26 5.71 -44.90
C ALA A 374 -26.14 5.74 -43.82
N SER A 375 -24.93 5.27 -44.14
CA SER A 375 -23.78 5.24 -43.21
C SER A 375 -23.31 6.65 -42.92
N VAL A 376 -23.23 7.46 -43.98
CA VAL A 376 -22.95 8.90 -43.95
C VAL A 376 -23.76 9.55 -45.07
N GLY A 377 -24.30 10.76 -44.84
CA GLY A 377 -25.13 11.44 -45.84
C GLY A 377 -26.60 11.03 -45.80
N ASP A 378 -27.33 11.16 -46.91
CA ASP A 378 -28.78 10.88 -46.97
C ASP A 378 -29.21 9.77 -47.95
N SER A 379 -28.30 9.20 -48.73
CA SER A 379 -28.60 8.12 -49.68
C SER A 379 -27.49 7.07 -49.82
N ALA A 380 -27.88 5.87 -50.26
CA ALA A 380 -26.94 4.75 -50.51
C ALA A 380 -27.31 3.98 -51.79
N LEU A 381 -26.35 3.21 -52.32
CA LEU A 381 -26.57 2.37 -53.49
C LEU A 381 -27.16 1.04 -53.07
N SER A 382 -28.35 0.71 -53.56
CA SER A 382 -28.94 -0.62 -53.41
C SER A 382 -28.52 -1.51 -54.57
N ILE A 383 -27.77 -2.57 -54.30
CA ILE A 383 -27.27 -3.52 -55.28
C ILE A 383 -28.06 -4.82 -55.10
N PRO A 384 -29.01 -5.15 -56.00
CA PRO A 384 -29.78 -6.37 -55.86
C PRO A 384 -28.99 -7.61 -56.30
N GLU A 385 -29.35 -8.73 -55.72
CA GLU A 385 -28.90 -10.04 -56.14
C GLU A 385 -29.56 -10.39 -57.48
N PHE A 386 -28.75 -10.45 -58.54
CA PHE A 386 -29.23 -10.79 -59.87
C PHE A 386 -28.36 -11.88 -60.52
N GLY A 387 -29.01 -12.76 -61.26
CA GLY A 387 -28.35 -13.83 -62.02
C GLY A 387 -28.34 -15.18 -61.30
N ALA A 388 -27.64 -16.14 -61.91
CA ALA A 388 -27.46 -17.46 -61.30
C ALA A 388 -26.43 -17.36 -60.17
N VAL A 389 -26.28 -18.45 -59.42
CA VAL A 389 -25.18 -18.60 -58.45
C VAL A 389 -23.86 -18.19 -59.13
N ASP A 390 -23.05 -17.41 -58.41
CA ASP A 390 -21.75 -16.84 -58.79
C ASP A 390 -21.79 -15.74 -59.88
N THR A 391 -22.96 -15.17 -60.17
CA THR A 391 -23.03 -13.95 -61.00
C THR A 391 -22.71 -12.70 -60.19
N GLU A 392 -21.77 -11.89 -60.69
CA GLU A 392 -21.33 -10.63 -60.08
C GLU A 392 -22.29 -9.47 -60.40
N ASN A 393 -22.61 -8.65 -59.40
CA ASN A 393 -23.39 -7.42 -59.54
C ASN A 393 -22.63 -6.27 -58.87
N ASN A 394 -21.98 -5.43 -59.68
CA ASN A 394 -20.90 -4.56 -59.20
C ASN A 394 -21.29 -3.09 -59.28
N ALA A 395 -20.81 -2.30 -58.32
CA ALA A 395 -20.75 -0.84 -58.37
C ALA A 395 -19.30 -0.39 -58.09
N TYR A 396 -18.69 0.37 -59.01
CA TYR A 396 -17.25 0.69 -58.92
C TYR A 396 -16.84 1.98 -59.63
N PHE A 397 -15.65 2.48 -59.29
CA PHE A 397 -14.93 3.53 -60.00
C PHE A 397 -13.87 2.91 -60.92
N THR A 398 -13.59 3.56 -62.06
CA THR A 398 -12.59 3.10 -63.04
C THR A 398 -11.51 4.15 -63.25
N TYR A 399 -10.26 3.72 -63.05
CA TYR A 399 -9.03 4.47 -63.31
C TYR A 399 -8.41 3.96 -64.61
N ALA A 400 -8.52 4.74 -65.68
CA ALA A 400 -8.08 4.35 -67.00
C ALA A 400 -7.60 5.57 -67.82
N GLY A 401 -6.79 5.31 -68.84
CA GLY A 401 -6.35 6.36 -69.75
C GLY A 401 -5.39 7.35 -69.08
N ALA A 402 -5.83 8.60 -68.89
CA ALA A 402 -4.99 9.64 -68.28
C ALA A 402 -4.88 9.52 -66.75
N ASP A 403 -5.81 8.80 -66.12
CA ASP A 403 -5.93 8.69 -64.67
C ASP A 403 -5.55 7.27 -64.16
N ALA A 404 -4.81 6.49 -64.96
CA ALA A 404 -4.40 5.14 -64.59
C ALA A 404 -3.31 5.13 -63.50
N LEU A 405 -3.43 4.22 -62.54
CA LEU A 405 -2.44 4.05 -61.46
C LEU A 405 -1.15 3.39 -62.00
N PRO A 406 0.06 3.86 -61.64
CA PRO A 406 1.30 3.25 -62.09
C PRO A 406 1.50 1.83 -61.55
N VAL A 407 2.14 0.96 -62.35
CA VAL A 407 2.56 -0.38 -61.92
C VAL A 407 3.50 -0.32 -60.71
N GLY A 408 3.27 -1.20 -59.73
CA GLY A 408 4.02 -1.28 -58.48
C GLY A 408 3.56 -0.29 -57.41
N THR A 409 2.51 0.50 -57.68
CA THR A 409 1.93 1.35 -56.65
C THR A 409 1.18 0.49 -55.66
N GLN A 410 1.62 0.53 -54.40
CA GLN A 410 0.92 -0.01 -53.25
C GLN A 410 -0.03 1.03 -52.67
N PHE A 411 -1.24 0.62 -52.32
CA PHE A 411 -2.26 1.48 -51.73
C PHE A 411 -3.30 0.69 -50.93
N ILE A 412 -3.98 1.38 -50.02
CA ILE A 412 -5.09 0.85 -49.22
C ILE A 412 -6.41 1.41 -49.77
N ALA A 413 -7.49 0.62 -49.79
CA ALA A 413 -8.84 1.06 -50.15
C ALA A 413 -9.90 0.49 -49.20
N SER A 414 -10.91 1.29 -48.84
CA SER A 414 -11.95 0.91 -47.87
C SER A 414 -13.38 1.29 -48.27
N ALA A 415 -14.40 0.65 -47.68
CA ALA A 415 -15.83 0.90 -47.91
C ALA A 415 -16.72 0.43 -46.74
N HIS A 416 -17.97 0.93 -46.67
CA HIS A 416 -18.99 0.49 -45.73
C HIS A 416 -20.15 -0.25 -46.43
N VAL A 417 -20.49 -1.45 -45.94
CA VAL A 417 -21.55 -2.29 -46.53
C VAL A 417 -22.60 -2.70 -45.49
N HIS A 418 -23.87 -2.66 -45.90
CA HIS A 418 -25.01 -3.10 -45.10
C HIS A 418 -25.81 -4.21 -45.81
N PRO A 419 -26.09 -5.35 -45.14
CA PRO A 419 -26.65 -6.54 -45.79
C PRO A 419 -28.16 -6.51 -46.07
N GLY A 420 -28.91 -5.61 -45.43
CA GLY A 420 -30.38 -5.57 -45.49
C GLY A 420 -31.02 -6.51 -44.44
N LEU A 421 -32.36 -6.56 -44.37
CA LEU A 421 -33.07 -7.16 -43.21
C LEU A 421 -33.42 -8.65 -43.32
N SER A 422 -33.33 -9.26 -44.51
CA SER A 422 -33.73 -10.68 -44.69
C SER A 422 -32.89 -11.39 -45.74
N VAL A 423 -31.70 -10.86 -46.02
CA VAL A 423 -30.82 -11.41 -47.05
C VAL A 423 -29.86 -12.41 -46.42
N THR A 424 -29.98 -13.67 -46.83
CA THR A 424 -29.19 -14.79 -46.27
C THR A 424 -28.32 -15.47 -47.31
N THR A 425 -28.32 -14.99 -48.56
CA THR A 425 -27.61 -15.64 -49.67
C THR A 425 -26.74 -14.67 -50.44
N GLY A 426 -25.57 -15.14 -50.89
CA GLY A 426 -24.59 -14.38 -51.67
C GLY A 426 -23.52 -13.68 -50.82
N ARG A 427 -22.56 -13.01 -51.49
CA ARG A 427 -21.36 -12.40 -50.87
C ARG A 427 -21.17 -10.94 -51.26
N ALA A 428 -20.90 -10.09 -50.28
CA ALA A 428 -20.50 -8.70 -50.51
C ALA A 428 -18.97 -8.59 -50.49
N VAL A 429 -18.38 -8.02 -51.54
CA VAL A 429 -16.92 -8.03 -51.74
C VAL A 429 -16.42 -6.65 -52.18
N LEU A 430 -15.54 -6.04 -51.37
CA LEU A 430 -14.74 -4.87 -51.75
C LEU A 430 -13.53 -5.32 -52.59
N PHE A 431 -13.27 -4.62 -53.70
CA PHE A 431 -12.25 -5.03 -54.65
C PHE A 431 -11.46 -3.89 -55.29
N ALA A 432 -10.26 -4.23 -55.73
CA ALA A 432 -9.46 -3.58 -56.76
C ALA A 432 -9.17 -4.58 -57.91
N LYS A 433 -9.84 -4.43 -59.06
CA LYS A 433 -9.66 -5.26 -60.26
C LYS A 433 -8.73 -4.59 -61.26
N TYR A 434 -7.83 -5.37 -61.84
CA TYR A 434 -6.82 -4.88 -62.77
C TYR A 434 -7.02 -5.48 -64.15
N PHE A 435 -7.00 -4.64 -65.19
CA PHE A 435 -7.23 -5.06 -66.57
C PHE A 435 -6.21 -4.46 -67.52
N THR A 436 -6.00 -5.16 -68.64
CA THR A 436 -5.41 -4.57 -69.85
C THR A 436 -6.41 -3.63 -70.53
N SER A 437 -5.97 -2.78 -71.46
CA SER A 437 -6.87 -1.87 -72.21
C SER A 437 -7.99 -2.57 -73.01
N GLY A 438 -7.89 -3.89 -73.22
CA GLY A 438 -8.94 -4.73 -73.81
C GLY A 438 -9.94 -5.33 -72.82
N TYR A 439 -9.89 -4.96 -71.53
CA TYR A 439 -10.67 -5.55 -70.43
C TYR A 439 -10.42 -7.05 -70.19
N ALA A 440 -9.26 -7.57 -70.62
CA ALA A 440 -8.80 -8.86 -70.13
C ALA A 440 -8.27 -8.68 -68.69
N LEU A 441 -8.82 -9.45 -67.74
CA LEU A 441 -8.46 -9.41 -66.33
C LEU A 441 -7.00 -9.86 -66.16
N VAL A 442 -6.21 -9.01 -65.51
CA VAL A 442 -4.82 -9.26 -65.14
C VAL A 442 -4.76 -9.91 -63.76
N GLY A 443 -5.52 -9.37 -62.82
CA GLY A 443 -5.60 -9.84 -61.43
C GLY A 443 -6.62 -9.00 -60.65
N MET A 444 -6.77 -9.31 -59.37
CA MET A 444 -7.70 -8.61 -58.50
C MET A 444 -7.31 -8.82 -57.04
N ASP A 445 -7.29 -7.73 -56.26
CA ASP A 445 -7.19 -7.75 -54.81
C ASP A 445 -8.60 -7.51 -54.24
N SER A 446 -9.00 -8.25 -53.21
CA SER A 446 -10.34 -8.08 -52.61
C SER A 446 -10.50 -8.72 -51.26
N VAL A 447 -11.38 -8.13 -50.44
CA VAL A 447 -11.92 -8.71 -49.21
C VAL A 447 -13.44 -8.81 -49.34
N GLY A 448 -14.04 -9.88 -48.81
CA GLY A 448 -15.49 -9.98 -48.85
C GLY A 448 -16.09 -11.14 -48.07
N SER A 449 -17.25 -10.87 -47.49
CA SER A 449 -17.95 -11.75 -46.55
C SER A 449 -19.28 -12.23 -47.11
N ASN A 450 -19.80 -13.34 -46.59
CA ASN A 450 -21.19 -13.72 -46.91
C ASN A 450 -22.13 -12.71 -46.28
N VAL A 451 -23.19 -12.37 -47.00
CA VAL A 451 -24.11 -11.30 -46.56
C VAL A 451 -24.85 -11.67 -45.28
N GLY A 452 -25.11 -12.96 -45.04
CA GLY A 452 -25.74 -13.44 -43.81
C GLY A 452 -24.87 -13.34 -42.56
N ASP A 453 -23.55 -13.25 -42.74
CA ASP A 453 -22.58 -13.15 -41.63
C ASP A 453 -22.30 -11.68 -41.27
N LEU A 454 -22.72 -10.75 -42.13
CA LEU A 454 -22.57 -9.33 -41.87
C LEU A 454 -23.60 -8.86 -40.84
N SER A 455 -23.15 -7.97 -39.95
CA SER A 455 -24.05 -7.31 -39.02
C SER A 455 -25.12 -6.53 -39.78
N VAL A 456 -26.32 -6.46 -39.22
CA VAL A 456 -27.40 -5.60 -39.72
C VAL A 456 -27.16 -4.10 -39.43
N ALA A 457 -25.95 -3.73 -39.01
CA ALA A 457 -25.42 -2.37 -39.04
C ALA A 457 -24.49 -2.16 -40.26
N TRP A 458 -23.84 -1.00 -40.36
CA TRP A 458 -22.82 -0.76 -41.40
C TRP A 458 -21.50 -1.44 -41.01
N ASN A 459 -20.92 -2.20 -41.94
CA ASN A 459 -19.71 -2.98 -41.72
C ASN A 459 -18.54 -2.38 -42.52
N PRO A 460 -17.42 -1.98 -41.88
CA PRO A 460 -16.23 -1.51 -42.59
C PRO A 460 -15.53 -2.67 -43.29
N MET A 461 -14.97 -2.39 -44.45
CA MET A 461 -14.15 -3.31 -45.24
C MET A 461 -12.94 -2.55 -45.76
N GLU A 462 -11.77 -3.19 -45.78
CA GLU A 462 -10.52 -2.60 -46.27
C GLU A 462 -9.66 -3.63 -47.01
N ILE A 463 -8.91 -3.17 -48.02
CA ILE A 463 -7.93 -3.95 -48.77
C ILE A 463 -6.62 -3.18 -48.93
N PHE A 464 -5.49 -3.88 -48.78
CA PHE A 464 -4.23 -3.47 -49.36
C PHE A 464 -4.11 -4.00 -50.79
N ALA A 465 -3.57 -3.18 -51.68
CA ALA A 465 -3.61 -3.41 -53.11
C ALA A 465 -2.29 -2.96 -53.75
N ASN A 466 -1.74 -3.79 -54.64
CA ASN A 466 -0.53 -3.47 -55.40
C ASN A 466 -0.79 -3.59 -56.90
N VAL A 467 -0.64 -2.50 -57.64
CA VAL A 467 -0.94 -2.48 -59.08
C VAL A 467 0.02 -3.41 -59.85
N PRO A 468 -0.45 -4.56 -60.38
CA PRO A 468 0.44 -5.55 -60.95
C PRO A 468 0.92 -5.13 -62.34
N ALA A 469 2.05 -5.69 -62.77
CA ALA A 469 2.62 -5.42 -64.08
C ALA A 469 1.68 -5.83 -65.23
N GLY A 470 1.56 -4.94 -66.24
CA GLY A 470 0.68 -5.15 -67.39
C GLY A 470 -0.73 -4.59 -67.23
N THR A 471 -1.03 -3.98 -66.08
CA THR A 471 -2.28 -3.27 -65.83
C THR A 471 -2.31 -1.93 -66.55
N GLU A 472 -3.41 -1.64 -67.23
CA GLU A 472 -3.68 -0.35 -67.88
C GLU A 472 -5.02 0.28 -67.43
N ILE A 473 -5.88 -0.51 -66.78
CA ILE A 473 -7.17 -0.08 -66.21
C ILE A 473 -7.30 -0.71 -64.82
N THR A 474 -7.56 0.10 -63.80
CA THR A 474 -7.86 -0.37 -62.45
C THR A 474 -9.30 0.00 -62.09
N GLN A 475 -10.06 -0.91 -61.49
CA GLN A 475 -11.41 -0.65 -61.01
C GLN A 475 -11.49 -0.92 -59.52
N VAL A 476 -11.94 0.05 -58.72
CA VAL A 476 -12.08 -0.09 -57.27
C VAL A 476 -13.54 0.12 -56.88
N GLY A 477 -14.12 -0.81 -56.13
CA GLY A 477 -15.51 -0.74 -55.71
C GLY A 477 -16.01 -2.02 -55.05
N VAL A 478 -17.34 -2.16 -54.91
CA VAL A 478 -17.96 -3.30 -54.23
C VAL A 478 -18.85 -4.09 -55.18
N MET A 479 -18.83 -5.41 -55.04
CA MET A 479 -19.71 -6.31 -55.77
C MET A 479 -20.55 -7.19 -54.85
N TYR A 480 -21.79 -7.43 -55.27
CA TYR A 480 -22.65 -8.46 -54.71
C TYR A 480 -22.66 -9.69 -55.63
N VAL A 481 -22.01 -10.76 -55.19
CA VAL A 481 -21.98 -12.04 -55.89
C VAL A 481 -23.20 -12.86 -55.49
N SER A 482 -24.03 -13.22 -56.47
CA SER A 482 -25.30 -13.93 -56.28
C SER A 482 -25.10 -15.35 -55.75
N GLY A 483 -25.81 -15.70 -54.69
CA GLY A 483 -26.00 -17.08 -54.21
C GLY A 483 -27.15 -17.80 -54.90
N GLY A 484 -27.76 -17.20 -55.93
CA GLY A 484 -28.93 -17.71 -56.65
C GLY A 484 -30.26 -17.44 -55.93
N GLY A 485 -30.27 -16.52 -54.96
CA GLY A 485 -31.43 -16.09 -54.19
C GLY A 485 -32.08 -14.82 -54.73
N THR A 486 -32.81 -14.13 -53.84
CA THR A 486 -33.41 -12.81 -54.14
C THR A 486 -33.17 -11.86 -52.96
N GLY A 487 -31.96 -11.29 -52.88
CA GLY A 487 -31.55 -10.30 -51.87
C GLY A 487 -31.15 -8.93 -52.42
N VAL A 488 -30.75 -8.00 -51.54
CA VAL A 488 -30.19 -6.68 -51.88
C VAL A 488 -29.21 -6.24 -50.79
N ILE A 489 -28.03 -5.77 -51.18
CA ILE A 489 -27.10 -5.10 -50.25
C ILE A 489 -27.07 -3.61 -50.50
N TYR A 490 -26.63 -2.84 -49.50
CA TYR A 490 -26.49 -1.39 -49.58
C TYR A 490 -25.02 -0.99 -49.37
N LEU A 491 -24.54 -0.02 -50.16
CA LEU A 491 -23.15 0.42 -50.22
C LEU A 491 -23.01 1.92 -49.96
N ASP A 492 -22.03 2.29 -49.13
CA ASP A 492 -21.65 3.67 -48.81
C ASP A 492 -20.13 3.84 -48.49
N GLU A 493 -19.63 5.08 -48.42
CA GLU A 493 -18.27 5.48 -48.00
C GLU A 493 -17.02 4.81 -48.63
N VAL A 494 -16.89 4.72 -49.96
CA VAL A 494 -15.68 4.13 -50.61
C VAL A 494 -14.46 5.10 -50.69
N LYS A 495 -13.24 4.69 -50.24
CA LYS A 495 -11.96 5.49 -50.15
C LYS A 495 -10.67 4.75 -50.66
N MET A 496 -9.53 5.45 -50.95
CA MET A 496 -8.23 4.88 -51.44
C MET A 496 -6.91 5.75 -51.29
N SER A 497 -5.79 5.24 -50.69
CA SER A 497 -4.50 5.94 -50.36
C SER A 497 -3.14 5.15 -50.60
N PRO A 498 -2.01 5.71 -51.12
CA PRO A 498 -0.72 4.99 -51.41
C PRO A 498 0.46 5.05 -50.35
N ILE A 499 1.49 4.14 -50.39
CA ILE A 499 2.67 3.96 -49.41
C ILE A 499 4.11 4.30 -49.96
N VAL A 500 5.14 4.70 -49.12
CA VAL A 500 6.61 4.99 -49.47
C VAL A 500 7.68 4.76 -48.31
N GLY A 501 8.79 3.96 -48.44
CA GLY A 501 9.85 3.78 -47.39
C GLY A 501 11.04 2.78 -47.66
N ASN A 502 11.96 2.52 -46.68
CA ASN A 502 13.21 1.69 -46.80
C ASN A 502 13.42 0.60 -45.70
N GLY A 503 12.43 0.38 -44.82
CA GLY A 503 12.29 -0.81 -43.94
C GLY A 503 13.20 -0.94 -42.71
N ILE A 504 13.16 -2.13 -42.09
CA ILE A 504 13.81 -2.47 -40.80
C ILE A 504 15.35 -2.55 -40.83
N ALA A 505 15.95 -2.70 -42.00
CA ALA A 505 17.42 -2.76 -42.16
C ALA A 505 18.16 -1.46 -41.73
N GLY A 506 17.44 -0.39 -41.42
CA GLY A 506 17.96 0.90 -40.96
C GLY A 506 18.12 1.05 -39.44
N VAL A 507 17.59 0.15 -38.63
CA VAL A 507 17.53 0.31 -37.16
C VAL A 507 18.92 0.40 -36.54
N ALA A 508 19.08 1.35 -35.62
CA ALA A 508 20.31 1.60 -34.90
C ALA A 508 20.04 2.02 -33.45
N ALA A 509 21.10 2.02 -32.63
CA ALA A 509 21.03 2.48 -31.24
C ALA A 509 20.49 3.91 -31.05
N ALA A 510 20.49 4.74 -32.10
CA ALA A 510 19.96 6.11 -32.05
C ALA A 510 18.43 6.17 -32.10
N ASP A 511 17.78 5.09 -32.51
CA ASP A 511 16.32 4.99 -32.61
C ASP A 511 15.69 4.58 -31.26
N PHE A 512 16.53 4.22 -30.28
CA PHE A 512 16.13 3.93 -28.91
C PHE A 512 16.39 5.12 -27.99
N THR A 513 15.39 5.51 -27.21
CA THR A 513 15.44 6.61 -26.25
C THR A 513 15.13 6.10 -24.85
N GLU A 514 15.96 6.46 -23.87
CA GLU A 514 15.61 6.24 -22.46
C GLU A 514 14.52 7.24 -22.07
N VAL A 515 13.36 6.73 -21.65
CA VAL A 515 12.20 7.57 -21.30
C VAL A 515 11.91 7.55 -19.80
N LEU A 516 12.34 6.53 -19.06
CA LEU A 516 12.15 6.48 -17.61
C LEU A 516 13.24 5.64 -16.92
N THR A 517 13.59 6.00 -15.68
CA THR A 517 14.31 5.11 -14.75
C THR A 517 13.38 4.83 -13.57
N PHE A 518 12.94 3.58 -13.42
CA PHE A 518 11.89 3.17 -12.48
C PHE A 518 12.37 2.34 -11.28
N GLY A 519 13.65 1.94 -11.21
CA GLY A 519 14.15 1.26 -10.01
C GLY A 519 15.41 0.43 -10.17
N GLY A 520 15.50 -0.64 -9.38
CA GLY A 520 16.59 -1.61 -9.39
C GLY A 520 16.46 -2.66 -10.49
N ARG A 521 17.02 -3.85 -10.24
CA ARG A 521 17.08 -4.88 -11.28
C ARG A 521 15.72 -5.50 -11.56
N SER A 522 15.09 -5.14 -12.68
CA SER A 522 13.88 -5.81 -13.15
C SER A 522 14.13 -7.23 -13.67
N ARG A 523 13.13 -8.11 -13.52
CA ARG A 523 13.11 -9.46 -14.12
C ARG A 523 11.72 -9.83 -14.66
N GLY A 524 11.14 -8.98 -15.50
CA GLY A 524 9.79 -9.23 -16.00
C GLY A 524 9.03 -7.92 -16.11
N GLY A 525 8.20 -7.80 -17.13
CA GLY A 525 7.21 -6.75 -17.23
C GLY A 525 6.26 -7.04 -18.36
N ASP A 526 5.20 -6.24 -18.44
CA ASP A 526 4.16 -6.36 -19.44
C ASP A 526 3.53 -5.00 -19.76
N MET A 527 2.84 -4.88 -20.91
CA MET A 527 2.15 -3.65 -21.35
C MET A 527 0.65 -3.89 -21.58
N GLY A 528 -0.17 -2.97 -21.10
CA GLY A 528 -1.63 -3.04 -21.21
C GLY A 528 -2.29 -1.68 -21.02
N ASN A 529 -3.50 -1.66 -20.45
CA ASN A 529 -4.30 -0.45 -20.20
C ASN A 529 -5.11 -0.64 -18.91
N ILE A 530 -4.40 -0.62 -17.79
CA ILE A 530 -4.89 -0.88 -16.43
C ILE A 530 -5.99 0.10 -16.06
N ASP A 531 -5.75 1.39 -16.30
CA ASP A 531 -6.67 2.44 -15.86
C ASP A 531 -7.80 2.73 -16.86
N GLY A 532 -7.85 2.00 -17.98
CA GLY A 532 -8.89 2.11 -19.00
C GLY A 532 -8.86 3.41 -19.82
N ASP A 533 -7.80 4.23 -19.74
CA ASP A 533 -7.74 5.53 -20.43
C ASP A 533 -7.31 5.44 -21.91
N SER A 534 -7.02 4.22 -22.38
CA SER A 534 -6.55 3.84 -23.73
C SER A 534 -5.08 4.16 -24.03
N LYS A 535 -4.36 4.75 -23.07
CA LYS A 535 -2.91 4.91 -23.15
C LYS A 535 -2.22 3.65 -22.62
N PRO A 536 -0.97 3.38 -23.04
CA PRO A 536 -0.24 2.24 -22.55
C PRO A 536 0.18 2.42 -21.10
N ASP A 537 -0.13 1.39 -20.32
CA ASP A 537 0.41 1.12 -18.99
C ASP A 537 1.45 0.03 -19.06
N PHE A 538 2.41 0.06 -18.15
CA PHE A 538 3.42 -0.97 -18.02
C PHE A 538 3.51 -1.44 -16.58
N ILE A 539 3.62 -2.74 -16.37
CA ILE A 539 4.00 -3.30 -15.08
C ILE A 539 5.37 -3.91 -15.16
N VAL A 540 6.15 -3.76 -14.10
CA VAL A 540 7.52 -4.27 -14.07
C VAL A 540 7.84 -4.84 -12.70
N GLY A 541 8.31 -6.08 -12.67
CA GLY A 541 8.75 -6.74 -11.45
C GLY A 541 10.16 -6.29 -11.11
N THR A 542 10.45 -5.97 -9.85
CA THR A 542 11.76 -5.47 -9.38
C THR A 542 12.73 -6.60 -9.00
N GLY A 543 12.51 -7.80 -9.56
CA GLY A 543 13.44 -8.93 -9.52
C GLY A 543 13.67 -9.47 -8.11
N THR A 544 14.83 -9.16 -7.50
CA THR A 544 15.18 -9.58 -6.14
C THR A 544 14.65 -8.65 -5.06
N GLU A 545 14.06 -7.52 -5.45
CA GLU A 545 13.49 -6.53 -4.54
C GLU A 545 12.01 -6.78 -4.25
N GLU A 546 11.48 -7.93 -4.69
CA GLU A 546 10.18 -8.47 -4.31
C GLU A 546 9.02 -7.48 -4.48
N GLY A 547 9.04 -6.67 -5.53
CA GLY A 547 8.00 -5.68 -5.81
C GLY A 547 7.59 -5.62 -7.27
N VAL A 548 6.49 -4.91 -7.51
CA VAL A 548 5.92 -4.64 -8.83
C VAL A 548 5.69 -3.13 -8.95
N VAL A 549 6.15 -2.55 -10.06
CA VAL A 549 6.04 -1.13 -10.39
C VAL A 549 5.08 -0.98 -11.56
N TRP A 550 4.06 -0.14 -11.41
CA TRP A 550 3.24 0.37 -12.51
C TRP A 550 3.89 1.63 -13.07
N ILE A 551 3.94 1.74 -14.38
CA ILE A 551 4.37 2.90 -15.15
C ILE A 551 3.21 3.29 -16.05
N GLU A 552 2.73 4.52 -15.92
CA GLU A 552 1.62 5.05 -16.72
C GLU A 552 2.18 6.06 -17.73
N PHE A 553 1.85 5.90 -19.01
CA PHE A 553 2.09 6.94 -20.00
C PHE A 553 0.98 7.98 -19.93
N VAL A 554 1.22 9.10 -19.23
CA VAL A 554 0.21 10.14 -18.99
C VAL A 554 0.14 11.21 -20.07
N GLY A 555 1.15 11.30 -20.93
CA GLY A 555 1.32 12.41 -21.87
C GLY A 555 0.84 12.14 -23.29
N SER A 556 1.48 12.80 -24.26
CA SER A 556 1.13 12.71 -25.69
C SER A 556 2.35 12.53 -26.59
N ASN A 557 3.55 12.49 -26.02
CA ASN A 557 4.79 12.27 -26.74
C ASN A 557 5.57 11.13 -26.06
N PRO A 558 5.53 9.90 -26.61
CA PRO A 558 6.24 8.76 -26.05
C PRO A 558 7.75 8.95 -25.87
N LYS A 559 8.37 9.90 -26.58
CA LYS A 559 9.80 10.24 -26.40
C LYS A 559 10.08 11.14 -25.19
N ASP A 560 9.06 11.78 -24.62
CA ASP A 560 9.27 12.72 -23.51
C ASP A 560 9.30 11.99 -22.17
N PRO A 561 10.43 11.98 -21.44
CA PRO A 561 10.49 11.33 -20.14
C PRO A 561 9.55 11.95 -19.09
N THR A 562 9.02 13.16 -19.32
CA THR A 562 8.02 13.75 -18.41
C THR A 562 6.60 13.23 -18.63
N ASP A 563 6.38 12.49 -19.71
CA ASP A 563 5.08 11.93 -20.07
C ASP A 563 4.85 10.55 -19.44
N TYR A 564 5.73 10.11 -18.54
CA TYR A 564 5.63 8.86 -17.79
C TYR A 564 5.59 9.11 -16.27
N MET A 565 4.70 8.39 -15.58
CA MET A 565 4.65 8.29 -14.12
C MET A 565 4.98 6.86 -13.69
N SER A 566 5.56 6.65 -12.51
CA SER A 566 5.83 5.29 -12.02
C SER A 566 5.66 5.15 -10.53
N THR A 567 5.02 4.05 -10.10
CA THR A 567 4.80 3.75 -8.68
C THR A 567 4.87 2.25 -8.37
N THR A 568 5.45 1.88 -7.23
CA THR A 568 5.43 0.49 -6.74
C THR A 568 4.04 0.13 -6.21
N ILE A 569 3.35 -0.82 -6.84
CA ILE A 569 1.94 -1.18 -6.56
C ILE A 569 1.80 -2.43 -5.67
N LEU A 570 2.85 -3.26 -5.63
CA LEU A 570 2.94 -4.44 -4.76
C LEU A 570 4.39 -4.57 -4.27
N SER A 571 4.57 -4.95 -3.02
CA SER A 571 5.87 -5.42 -2.51
C SER A 571 5.64 -6.38 -1.35
N SER A 572 6.35 -7.49 -1.35
CA SER A 572 6.61 -8.30 -0.16
C SER A 572 8.08 -8.12 0.20
N LYS A 573 8.43 -8.23 1.46
CA LYS A 573 9.84 -8.27 1.89
C LYS A 573 9.92 -9.22 3.05
N GLY A 574 10.74 -10.26 2.94
CA GLY A 574 11.00 -11.17 4.06
C GLY A 574 11.07 -12.62 3.63
N GLU A 575 11.16 -13.51 4.62
CA GLU A 575 11.08 -14.95 4.38
C GLU A 575 9.65 -15.45 4.62
N PRO A 576 9.18 -16.45 3.88
CA PRO A 576 9.84 -17.05 2.71
C PRO A 576 9.95 -16.06 1.55
N LEU A 577 11.13 -16.01 0.91
CA LEU A 577 11.40 -15.10 -0.21
C LEU A 577 10.31 -15.23 -1.27
N ASP A 578 9.72 -14.10 -1.67
CA ASP A 578 8.79 -14.02 -2.79
C ASP A 578 9.54 -13.53 -4.02
N ARG A 579 9.13 -13.98 -5.20
CA ARG A 579 9.69 -13.44 -6.45
C ARG A 579 8.58 -13.26 -7.45
N TYR A 580 8.06 -12.03 -7.49
CA TYR A 580 7.04 -11.60 -8.43
C TYR A 580 7.62 -11.42 -9.81
N TYR A 581 7.70 -12.53 -10.53
CA TYR A 581 7.81 -12.55 -11.98
C TYR A 581 7.61 -13.98 -12.50
N PRO A 582 6.96 -14.14 -13.65
CA PRO A 582 6.46 -13.08 -14.54
C PRO A 582 5.14 -12.45 -14.07
N LEU A 583 4.83 -11.34 -14.72
CA LEU A 583 3.65 -10.52 -14.50
C LEU A 583 2.90 -10.43 -15.82
N ASP A 584 1.61 -10.16 -15.74
CA ASP A 584 0.73 -10.04 -16.89
C ASP A 584 -0.33 -8.97 -16.58
N ILE A 585 -0.57 -8.05 -17.52
CA ILE A 585 -1.75 -7.19 -17.51
C ILE A 585 -2.78 -7.91 -18.35
N SER A 586 -3.94 -8.20 -17.74
CA SER A 586 -4.96 -8.97 -18.44
C SER A 586 -5.39 -8.27 -19.74
N GLU A 587 -5.47 -9.04 -20.83
CA GLU A 587 -5.93 -8.54 -22.13
C GLU A 587 -7.39 -8.07 -22.09
N THR A 588 -8.17 -8.62 -21.15
CA THR A 588 -9.57 -8.27 -20.90
C THR A 588 -9.78 -7.83 -19.46
N ASP A 589 -10.75 -6.96 -19.23
CA ASP A 589 -11.31 -6.65 -17.92
C ASP A 589 -11.91 -7.92 -17.28
N LEU A 590 -11.25 -8.46 -16.24
CA LEU A 590 -11.57 -9.74 -15.62
C LEU A 590 -12.83 -9.66 -14.74
N ASP A 591 -13.15 -8.48 -14.20
CA ASP A 591 -14.24 -8.31 -13.22
C ASP A 591 -15.43 -7.48 -13.75
N GLY A 592 -15.24 -6.78 -14.88
CA GLY A 592 -16.24 -6.06 -15.64
C GLY A 592 -16.45 -4.60 -15.21
N ASP A 593 -15.54 -4.00 -14.43
CA ASP A 593 -15.67 -2.63 -13.93
C ASP A 593 -15.14 -1.54 -14.89
N GLY A 594 -14.52 -1.96 -16.00
CA GLY A 594 -13.92 -1.12 -17.03
C GLY A 594 -12.45 -0.77 -16.80
N LYS A 595 -11.78 -1.42 -15.84
CA LYS A 595 -10.33 -1.43 -15.61
C LYS A 595 -9.77 -2.80 -15.96
N HIS A 596 -8.44 -2.88 -16.08
CA HIS A 596 -7.77 -4.15 -16.39
C HIS A 596 -6.89 -4.56 -15.22
N GLU A 597 -6.97 -5.82 -14.83
CA GLU A 597 -6.30 -6.31 -13.64
C GLU A 597 -4.87 -6.73 -13.94
N VAL A 598 -4.05 -6.71 -12.89
CA VAL A 598 -2.66 -7.17 -12.95
C VAL A 598 -2.54 -8.54 -12.30
N VAL A 599 -2.14 -9.54 -13.08
CA VAL A 599 -1.93 -10.92 -12.62
C VAL A 599 -0.44 -11.20 -12.42
N ILE A 600 -0.11 -11.73 -11.25
CA ILE A 600 1.27 -11.82 -10.75
C ILE A 600 1.55 -13.25 -10.32
N ALA A 601 2.59 -13.84 -10.88
CA ALA A 601 3.10 -15.13 -10.42
C ALA A 601 4.20 -14.97 -9.37
N ASN A 602 4.15 -15.80 -8.34
CA ASN A 602 5.21 -15.94 -7.37
C ASN A 602 6.08 -17.17 -7.69
N LEU A 603 7.30 -16.89 -8.15
CA LEU A 603 8.28 -17.91 -8.47
C LEU A 603 8.66 -18.74 -7.25
N PHE A 604 8.66 -18.15 -6.05
CA PHE A 604 9.25 -18.72 -4.83
C PHE A 604 8.20 -19.04 -3.75
N SER A 605 7.01 -19.52 -4.15
CA SER A 605 5.93 -19.94 -3.23
C SER A 605 6.19 -21.31 -2.54
N THR A 606 7.29 -21.39 -1.78
CA THR A 606 7.69 -22.63 -1.08
C THR A 606 6.83 -23.00 0.11
N GLU A 607 6.15 -22.04 0.72
CA GLU A 607 5.37 -22.23 1.94
C GLU A 607 3.87 -22.06 1.72
N ALA A 608 3.06 -22.74 2.54
CA ALA A 608 1.60 -22.73 2.45
C ALA A 608 0.95 -21.34 2.57
N SER A 609 1.68 -20.36 3.12
CA SER A 609 1.25 -18.99 3.29
C SER A 609 1.52 -18.10 2.08
N GLN A 610 2.38 -18.52 1.14
CA GLN A 610 2.70 -17.73 -0.05
C GLN A 610 1.69 -17.99 -1.17
N PRO A 611 1.01 -16.97 -1.70
CA PRO A 611 0.20 -17.15 -2.90
C PRO A 611 1.10 -17.51 -4.08
N GLN A 612 0.63 -18.42 -4.92
CA GLN A 612 1.28 -18.75 -6.17
C GLN A 612 0.91 -17.75 -7.27
N ILE A 613 -0.36 -17.31 -7.28
CA ILE A 613 -0.89 -16.30 -8.19
C ILE A 613 -1.62 -15.22 -7.38
N ILE A 614 -1.42 -13.96 -7.73
CA ILE A 614 -2.09 -12.79 -7.14
C ILE A 614 -2.74 -12.01 -8.28
N VAL A 615 -3.97 -11.53 -8.07
CA VAL A 615 -4.68 -10.62 -8.98
C VAL A 615 -4.90 -9.30 -8.25
N LEU A 616 -4.35 -8.22 -8.80
CA LEU A 616 -4.48 -6.86 -8.29
C LEU A 616 -5.54 -6.09 -9.07
N GLU A 617 -6.40 -5.41 -8.32
CA GLU A 617 -7.52 -4.59 -8.78
C GLU A 617 -7.19 -3.10 -8.64
N TYR A 618 -7.59 -2.24 -9.59
CA TYR A 618 -7.32 -0.80 -9.60
C TYR A 618 -8.51 0.06 -9.09
N THR A 619 -8.28 0.86 -8.05
CA THR A 619 -9.24 1.76 -7.38
C THR A 619 -8.78 3.23 -7.43
N SER A 620 -9.66 4.25 -7.28
CA SER A 620 -9.29 5.69 -7.39
C SER A 620 -9.38 6.48 -6.06
N PHE A 621 -8.40 7.37 -5.78
CA PHE A 621 -8.25 8.15 -4.53
C PHE A 621 -8.73 9.64 -4.57
N SER A 622 -9.25 10.19 -3.45
CA SER A 622 -9.48 11.66 -3.29
C SER A 622 -9.44 12.21 -1.84
N TRP A 623 -8.93 13.46 -1.65
CA TRP A 623 -8.95 14.23 -0.38
C TRP A 623 -10.18 15.17 -0.27
N ASP A 624 -10.80 15.24 0.91
CA ASP A 624 -11.81 16.28 1.22
C ASP A 624 -11.37 17.21 2.37
N VAL A 625 -10.89 18.42 2.00
CA VAL A 625 -10.63 19.56 2.90
C VAL A 625 -11.90 20.22 3.46
N ALA A 626 -13.09 19.78 3.05
CA ALA A 626 -14.37 20.11 3.69
C ALA A 626 -14.79 19.06 4.74
N GLY A 627 -13.94 18.08 5.04
CA GLY A 627 -14.20 17.02 6.02
C GLY A 627 -14.54 15.70 5.34
N GLY A 628 -13.49 14.93 5.00
CA GLY A 628 -13.60 13.55 4.56
C GLY A 628 -13.90 12.63 5.73
N ASN A 629 -14.91 11.78 5.54
CA ASN A 629 -15.69 11.09 6.54
C ASN A 629 -15.11 9.71 6.90
N GLU A 630 -13.93 9.67 7.52
CA GLU A 630 -13.48 8.50 8.27
C GLU A 630 -13.73 8.76 9.76
N SER A 631 -14.39 7.84 10.48
CA SER A 631 -14.81 8.13 11.86
C SER A 631 -13.63 8.29 12.83
N TYR A 632 -12.44 7.75 12.50
CA TYR A 632 -11.31 7.64 13.43
C TYR A 632 -9.90 7.82 12.82
N HIS A 633 -9.75 8.06 11.51
CA HIS A 633 -8.46 8.30 10.83
C HIS A 633 -7.36 7.27 11.23
N LEU A 634 -7.64 5.97 11.06
CA LEU A 634 -6.76 4.86 11.45
C LEU A 634 -6.37 4.02 10.25
N ALA A 635 -5.15 3.46 10.27
CA ALA A 635 -4.70 2.59 9.18
C ALA A 635 -5.56 1.38 8.94
N PRO A 636 -5.57 0.83 7.70
CA PRO A 636 -6.23 -0.44 7.45
C PRO A 636 -5.88 -1.43 8.55
N ASN A 637 -6.91 -2.13 9.03
CA ASN A 637 -6.86 -3.05 10.16
C ASN A 637 -6.72 -2.40 11.54
N TRP A 638 -6.31 -1.14 11.70
CA TRP A 638 -6.29 -0.48 13.00
C TRP A 638 -7.68 -0.01 13.42
N SER A 639 -8.02 -0.23 14.70
CA SER A 639 -9.27 0.19 15.32
C SER A 639 -9.01 0.90 16.65
N ILE A 640 -9.97 1.72 17.08
CA ILE A 640 -9.95 2.27 18.43
C ILE A 640 -10.49 1.20 19.37
N ALA A 641 -9.60 0.57 20.13
CA ALA A 641 -9.96 -0.36 21.19
C ALA A 641 -10.59 0.38 22.38
N GLY A 642 -10.27 1.65 22.64
CA GLY A 642 -10.91 2.41 23.72
C GLY A 642 -10.52 3.88 23.83
N VAL A 643 -11.36 4.69 24.49
CA VAL A 643 -11.17 6.16 24.58
C VAL A 643 -11.38 6.71 25.99
N GLY A 644 -10.35 7.37 26.53
CA GLY A 644 -10.43 8.19 27.73
C GLY A 644 -10.76 9.64 27.40
N LYS A 645 -12.00 10.09 27.65
CA LYS A 645 -12.39 11.50 27.44
C LYS A 645 -11.84 12.42 28.54
N ALA A 646 -11.47 13.63 28.16
CA ALA A 646 -11.14 14.71 29.07
C ALA A 646 -12.34 15.06 29.93
N SER A 647 -12.14 15.06 31.24
CA SER A 647 -13.14 15.42 32.23
C SER A 647 -12.94 16.82 32.78
N ALA A 648 -14.00 17.38 33.36
CA ALA A 648 -13.88 18.63 34.14
C ALA A 648 -12.89 18.50 35.32
N THR A 649 -12.65 17.26 35.78
CA THR A 649 -11.71 16.91 36.86
C THR A 649 -10.25 16.73 36.42
N LEU A 650 -10.01 16.46 35.13
CA LEU A 650 -8.68 16.47 34.48
C LEU A 650 -8.37 17.86 33.87
N GLY A 651 -9.35 18.77 33.89
CA GLY A 651 -9.20 20.21 33.73
C GLY A 651 -9.40 20.73 32.30
N ASN A 652 -10.06 21.89 32.17
CA ASN A 652 -10.26 22.62 30.90
C ASN A 652 -8.98 23.33 30.40
N ASP A 653 -7.79 22.87 30.83
CA ASP A 653 -6.51 23.43 30.41
C ASP A 653 -6.13 22.82 29.04
N PRO A 654 -5.65 23.61 28.07
CA PRO A 654 -5.13 23.11 26.79
C PRO A 654 -3.85 22.26 26.93
N THR A 655 -3.70 21.48 27.99
CA THR A 655 -2.52 20.64 28.23
C THR A 655 -2.82 19.17 28.50
N GLY A 656 -4.08 18.75 28.68
CA GLY A 656 -4.48 17.33 28.71
C GLY A 656 -3.70 16.45 29.73
N ALA A 657 -3.75 15.13 29.56
CA ALA A 657 -2.84 14.22 30.25
C ALA A 657 -1.47 14.27 29.56
N ARG A 658 -0.40 14.57 30.32
CA ARG A 658 0.95 14.67 29.76
C ARG A 658 1.68 13.35 29.69
N ALA A 659 1.40 12.47 30.64
CA ALA A 659 1.91 11.11 30.64
C ALA A 659 0.83 10.14 31.11
N SER A 660 0.90 8.95 30.54
CA SER A 660 0.19 7.76 30.98
C SER A 660 1.15 6.58 31.01
N ILE A 661 0.89 5.63 31.92
CA ILE A 661 1.51 4.31 31.97
C ILE A 661 0.39 3.27 32.12
N ALA A 662 0.57 2.07 31.59
CA ALA A 662 -0.47 1.05 31.43
C ALA A 662 0.13 -0.36 31.52
N GLY A 663 -0.67 -1.36 31.92
CA GLY A 663 -0.29 -2.78 31.90
C GLY A 663 0.16 -3.38 33.24
N MET A 664 0.23 -2.59 34.31
CA MET A 664 0.58 -3.08 35.65
C MET A 664 -0.61 -3.82 36.28
N ASP A 665 -0.36 -4.90 37.04
CA ASP A 665 -1.33 -5.51 38.00
C ASP A 665 -0.92 -5.11 39.43
N MET A 666 -1.24 -3.88 39.81
CA MET A 666 -0.76 -3.22 41.03
C MET A 666 -1.38 -3.78 42.31
N ASP A 667 -2.59 -4.33 42.24
CA ASP A 667 -3.29 -4.89 43.39
C ASP A 667 -3.37 -6.43 43.36
N MET A 668 -2.64 -7.07 42.43
CA MET A 668 -2.46 -8.51 42.29
C MET A 668 -3.76 -9.29 42.09
N ASP A 669 -4.75 -8.68 41.45
CA ASP A 669 -6.05 -9.29 41.19
C ASP A 669 -6.18 -9.89 39.77
N GLY A 670 -5.14 -9.68 38.94
CA GLY A 670 -5.03 -10.17 37.57
C GLY A 670 -5.66 -9.26 36.52
N LYS A 671 -6.09 -8.04 36.90
CA LYS A 671 -6.46 -6.99 35.95
C LYS A 671 -5.32 -5.98 35.84
N HIS A 672 -5.32 -5.27 34.73
CA HIS A 672 -4.30 -4.26 34.47
C HIS A 672 -4.83 -2.85 34.68
N GLU A 673 -3.98 -1.99 35.24
CA GLU A 673 -4.26 -0.58 35.49
C GLU A 673 -3.68 0.35 34.42
N VAL A 674 -4.27 1.55 34.36
CA VAL A 674 -3.74 2.72 33.66
C VAL A 674 -3.60 3.87 34.65
N VAL A 675 -2.40 4.46 34.77
CA VAL A 675 -2.14 5.64 35.59
C VAL A 675 -1.89 6.84 34.70
N ILE A 676 -2.63 7.94 34.92
CA ILE A 676 -2.50 9.18 34.14
C ILE A 676 -2.19 10.38 35.02
N THR A 677 -1.41 11.32 34.47
CA THR A 677 -1.15 12.61 35.12
C THR A 677 -2.33 13.58 35.01
N ASP A 678 -2.64 14.30 36.08
CA ASP A 678 -3.60 15.42 36.13
C ASP A 678 -2.85 16.72 36.51
N TYR A 679 -2.56 17.53 35.49
CA TYR A 679 -1.88 18.81 35.60
C TYR A 679 -2.65 19.84 36.45
N VAL A 680 -3.97 19.89 36.32
CA VAL A 680 -4.80 20.90 37.01
C VAL A 680 -4.94 20.55 38.48
N GLY A 681 -5.16 19.27 38.79
CA GLY A 681 -5.18 18.76 40.16
C GLY A 681 -3.80 18.65 40.81
N GLY A 682 -2.72 18.64 40.02
CA GLY A 682 -1.37 18.40 40.53
C GLY A 682 -1.22 17.00 41.14
N ARG A 683 -1.86 16.01 40.51
CA ARG A 683 -2.06 14.65 41.03
C ARG A 683 -2.00 13.61 39.90
N VAL A 684 -2.28 12.36 40.24
CA VAL A 684 -2.45 11.24 39.30
C VAL A 684 -3.76 10.50 39.55
N VAL A 685 -4.29 9.84 38.53
CA VAL A 685 -5.54 9.06 38.54
C VAL A 685 -5.26 7.65 38.04
N VAL A 686 -5.83 6.65 38.71
CA VAL A 686 -5.69 5.22 38.39
C VAL A 686 -7.02 4.68 37.89
N TYR A 687 -6.96 4.01 36.75
CA TYR A 687 -8.04 3.26 36.13
C TYR A 687 -7.72 1.77 36.20
N GLU A 688 -8.74 0.94 36.42
CA GLU A 688 -8.66 -0.54 36.46
C GLU A 688 -9.60 -1.11 35.38
N MET A 689 -9.15 -2.13 34.64
CA MET A 689 -9.98 -2.78 33.62
C MET A 689 -11.07 -3.66 34.22
N ASP A 690 -12.34 -3.30 34.03
CA ASP A 690 -13.50 -4.15 34.31
C ASP A 690 -13.95 -4.89 33.04
N MET A 691 -13.31 -6.05 32.80
CA MET A 691 -13.65 -6.93 31.67
C MET A 691 -15.14 -7.32 31.62
N ALA A 692 -15.86 -7.35 32.75
CA ALA A 692 -17.27 -7.74 32.75
C ALA A 692 -18.19 -6.68 32.13
N ASN A 693 -17.75 -5.41 32.14
CA ASN A 693 -18.48 -4.28 31.59
C ASN A 693 -17.81 -3.68 30.34
N ASN A 694 -16.70 -4.28 29.87
CA ASN A 694 -15.84 -3.75 28.81
C ASN A 694 -15.47 -2.27 29.06
N ALA A 695 -15.03 -1.97 30.28
CA ALA A 695 -14.81 -0.60 30.70
C ALA A 695 -13.67 -0.45 31.71
N PHE A 696 -12.95 0.65 31.63
CA PHE A 696 -11.99 1.08 32.65
C PHE A 696 -12.67 1.95 33.70
N ASP A 697 -12.60 1.52 34.95
CA ASP A 697 -13.17 2.23 36.08
C ASP A 697 -12.09 3.04 36.82
N VAL A 698 -12.44 4.26 37.21
CA VAL A 698 -11.57 5.03 38.13
C VAL A 698 -11.64 4.40 39.51
N VAL A 699 -10.52 3.85 39.95
CA VAL A 699 -10.42 3.12 41.22
C VAL A 699 -9.71 3.91 42.32
N TRP A 700 -8.77 4.77 41.94
CA TRP A 700 -8.07 5.63 42.88
C TRP A 700 -7.61 6.94 42.24
N ALA A 701 -7.42 7.97 43.06
CA ALA A 701 -6.74 9.19 42.67
C ALA A 701 -5.99 9.76 43.88
N SER A 702 -4.76 10.21 43.67
CA SER A 702 -4.04 10.91 44.73
C SER A 702 -4.75 12.22 45.12
N PRO A 703 -4.55 12.71 46.35
CA PRO A 703 -5.06 14.00 46.78
C PRO A 703 -4.67 15.11 45.81
N ALA A 704 -5.63 15.97 45.46
CA ALA A 704 -5.33 17.17 44.69
C ALA A 704 -4.46 18.15 45.50
N VAL A 705 -3.45 18.73 44.86
CA VAL A 705 -2.54 19.68 45.50
C VAL A 705 -3.08 21.10 45.35
N GLU A 706 -3.58 21.66 46.46
CA GLU A 706 -4.21 22.98 46.47
C GLU A 706 -3.21 24.15 46.34
N SER A 707 -1.97 23.98 46.80
CA SER A 707 -0.92 25.01 46.76
C SER A 707 0.37 24.48 46.18
N ARG A 708 0.86 25.11 45.10
CA ARG A 708 2.04 24.69 44.35
C ARG A 708 2.97 25.87 44.08
N ASN A 709 4.27 25.64 44.13
CA ASN A 709 5.26 26.62 43.70
C ASN A 709 5.26 26.84 42.17
N HIS A 710 4.87 25.82 41.41
CA HIS A 710 4.86 25.82 39.94
C HIS A 710 3.63 25.08 39.39
N SER A 711 3.05 25.56 38.30
CA SER A 711 1.78 25.05 37.75
C SER A 711 1.94 23.93 36.69
N TYR A 712 3.14 23.39 36.51
CA TYR A 712 3.45 22.47 35.41
C TYR A 712 3.92 21.08 35.88
N ASN A 713 3.32 20.53 36.95
CA ASN A 713 3.58 19.19 37.47
C ASN A 713 2.30 18.54 38.04
N PRO A 714 2.20 17.20 38.04
CA PRO A 714 3.20 16.23 37.54
C PRO A 714 3.16 16.06 36.01
N ARG A 715 4.34 16.01 35.37
CA ARG A 715 4.50 15.75 33.91
C ARG A 715 4.75 14.29 33.57
N THR A 716 5.09 13.51 34.59
CA THR A 716 5.49 12.11 34.48
C THR A 716 5.05 11.42 35.76
N VAL A 717 4.89 10.11 35.67
CA VAL A 717 4.55 9.20 36.76
C VAL A 717 5.31 7.90 36.50
N GLY A 718 5.68 7.21 37.57
CA GLY A 718 6.28 5.88 37.54
C GLY A 718 5.56 4.96 38.51
N VAL A 719 5.66 3.65 38.28
CA VAL A 719 5.19 2.58 39.15
C VAL A 719 6.29 1.53 39.25
N GLY A 720 6.57 1.05 40.46
CA GLY A 720 7.62 0.08 40.75
C GLY A 720 7.61 -0.34 42.22
N ASP A 721 8.51 -1.23 42.62
CA ASP A 721 8.68 -1.75 43.99
C ASP A 721 10.02 -1.22 44.57
N LEU A 722 9.95 -0.08 45.24
CA LEU A 722 11.12 0.69 45.70
C LEU A 722 11.76 0.11 46.98
N ASP A 723 11.01 -0.64 47.78
CA ASP A 723 11.51 -1.25 49.01
C ASP A 723 11.61 -2.79 48.97
N GLY A 724 11.22 -3.40 47.85
CA GLY A 724 11.40 -4.81 47.55
C GLY A 724 10.44 -5.72 48.31
N ASP A 725 9.31 -5.19 48.77
CA ASP A 725 8.35 -5.91 49.59
C ASP A 725 7.22 -6.57 48.79
N GLY A 726 7.24 -6.36 47.47
CA GLY A 726 6.28 -6.86 46.49
C GLY A 726 5.04 -5.99 46.37
N LYS A 727 4.98 -4.81 47.00
CA LYS A 727 3.93 -3.82 46.74
C LYS A 727 4.42 -2.82 45.71
N HIS A 728 3.52 -2.37 44.86
CA HIS A 728 3.83 -1.34 43.89
C HIS A 728 3.55 0.06 44.46
N GLU A 729 4.47 0.97 44.23
CA GLU A 729 4.36 2.38 44.56
C GLU A 729 4.13 3.24 43.32
N ILE A 730 3.17 4.15 43.42
CA ILE A 730 3.00 5.23 42.45
C ILE A 730 3.86 6.42 42.86
N ILE A 731 4.75 6.85 41.98
CA ILE A 731 5.66 7.98 42.22
C ILE A 731 5.52 9.08 41.17
N PHE A 732 5.47 10.33 41.63
CA PHE A 732 5.46 11.49 40.74
C PHE A 732 6.04 12.76 41.40
N PRO A 733 6.64 13.68 40.62
CA PRO A 733 7.16 14.92 41.15
C PRO A 733 6.04 15.89 41.53
N SER A 734 6.15 16.51 42.70
CA SER A 734 5.18 17.47 43.24
C SER A 734 5.89 18.74 43.72
N SER A 735 5.42 19.91 43.26
CA SER A 735 5.88 21.21 43.78
C SER A 735 4.98 21.77 44.88
N ASN A 736 4.34 20.88 45.65
CA ASN A 736 3.53 21.24 46.81
C ASN A 736 4.33 22.12 47.79
N THR A 737 3.83 23.31 48.12
CA THR A 737 4.53 24.33 48.93
C THR A 737 4.93 23.90 50.35
N GLU A 738 4.40 22.76 50.83
CA GLU A 738 4.69 22.22 52.16
C GLU A 738 5.35 20.84 52.11
N ALA A 739 5.58 20.29 50.91
CA ALA A 739 6.00 18.92 50.69
C ALA A 739 6.64 18.75 49.29
N GLU A 740 7.61 19.59 48.93
CA GLU A 740 8.27 19.52 47.63
C GLU A 740 9.15 18.27 47.50
N GLY A 741 9.08 17.61 46.34
CA GLY A 741 9.87 16.41 46.05
C GLY A 741 9.05 15.38 45.27
N TYR A 742 9.48 14.13 45.31
CA TYR A 742 8.75 13.01 44.72
C TYR A 742 7.79 12.43 45.74
N HIS A 743 6.49 12.45 45.43
CA HIS A 743 5.45 11.86 46.27
C HIS A 743 5.30 10.40 45.89
N ILE A 744 5.32 9.53 46.89
CA ILE A 744 5.30 8.07 46.71
C ILE A 744 4.09 7.52 47.47
N TYR A 745 3.21 6.81 46.78
CA TYR A 745 2.00 6.20 47.32
C TYR A 745 2.07 4.69 47.14
N GLU A 746 2.12 3.98 48.26
CA GLU A 746 2.24 2.53 48.30
C GLU A 746 0.86 1.88 48.42
N TRP A 747 0.68 0.76 47.74
CA TRP A 747 -0.48 -0.09 47.89
C TRP A 747 -0.61 -0.67 49.33
N ASP A 748 -1.83 -0.99 49.79
CA ASP A 748 -2.05 -1.45 51.16
C ASP A 748 -1.74 -2.95 51.40
N GLY A 749 -1.35 -3.67 50.34
CA GLY A 749 -0.95 -5.08 50.41
C GLY A 749 -2.12 -6.06 50.45
N VAL A 750 -3.35 -5.60 50.23
CA VAL A 750 -4.55 -6.43 50.25
C VAL A 750 -4.99 -6.74 48.84
N MET A 751 -4.70 -7.95 48.35
CA MET A 751 -5.08 -8.41 47.00
C MET A 751 -6.50 -7.98 46.57
N GLY A 752 -6.61 -7.29 45.43
CA GLY A 752 -7.86 -6.71 44.91
C GLY A 752 -8.35 -5.44 45.63
N SER A 753 -7.45 -4.69 46.27
CA SER A 753 -7.73 -3.45 46.99
C SER A 753 -7.16 -2.26 46.25
N ASP A 754 -8.01 -1.37 45.78
CA ASP A 754 -7.62 -0.12 45.09
C ASP A 754 -7.07 0.99 46.03
N ASN A 755 -6.50 0.62 47.18
CA ASN A 755 -6.16 1.57 48.23
C ASN A 755 -4.66 1.85 48.30
N TYR A 756 -4.27 3.01 47.75
CA TYR A 756 -2.89 3.52 47.79
C TYR A 756 -2.70 4.67 48.81
N GLY A 757 -3.72 4.96 49.62
CA GLY A 757 -3.67 5.95 50.69
C GLY A 757 -4.23 7.33 50.35
N GLU A 758 -4.37 8.17 51.38
CA GLU A 758 -4.80 9.58 51.28
C GLU A 758 -3.64 10.55 51.60
N GLN A 759 -2.47 10.01 51.96
CA GLN A 759 -1.21 10.70 52.22
C GLN A 759 -0.09 9.88 51.57
N PRO A 760 1.00 10.53 51.10
CA PRO A 760 2.13 9.79 50.58
C PRO A 760 2.73 8.88 51.66
N SER A 761 3.14 7.68 51.27
CA SER A 761 3.93 6.77 52.10
C SER A 761 5.34 7.33 52.33
N ALA A 762 5.88 8.07 51.36
CA ALA A 762 7.15 8.78 51.46
C ALA A 762 7.21 10.03 50.58
N ILE A 763 8.09 10.97 50.95
CA ILE A 763 8.44 12.13 50.13
C ILE A 763 9.96 12.15 49.95
N CYS A 764 10.43 11.78 48.75
CA CYS A 764 11.86 11.87 48.43
C CYS A 764 12.23 13.31 48.05
N ALA A 765 12.93 14.00 48.95
CA ALA A 765 13.39 15.39 48.78
C ALA A 765 14.88 15.50 48.40
N VAL A 766 15.53 14.40 47.99
CA VAL A 766 16.97 14.38 47.68
C VAL A 766 17.32 15.36 46.56
N GLU A 767 16.52 15.40 45.49
CA GLU A 767 16.74 16.40 44.42
C GLU A 767 16.63 17.83 44.96
N VAL A 768 15.65 18.12 45.82
CA VAL A 768 15.46 19.46 46.42
C VAL A 768 16.71 19.89 47.20
N ALA A 769 17.28 18.97 47.98
CA ALA A 769 18.51 19.21 48.73
C ALA A 769 19.70 19.50 47.79
N ILE A 770 19.82 18.71 46.72
CA ILE A 770 20.94 18.77 45.77
C ILE A 770 20.86 19.98 44.83
N CYS A 771 19.78 20.12 44.07
CA CYS A 771 19.65 21.15 43.02
C CYS A 771 19.48 22.55 43.58
N CYS A 772 18.88 22.62 44.78
CA CYS A 772 18.15 23.78 45.23
C CYS A 772 18.50 24.15 46.68
N GLY A 773 19.43 23.43 47.32
CA GLY A 773 19.95 23.77 48.64
C GLY A 773 18.88 23.80 49.73
N ASP A 774 17.95 22.84 49.67
CA ASP A 774 16.76 22.72 50.52
C ASP A 774 15.69 23.81 50.31
N ASP A 775 15.83 24.67 49.29
CA ASP A 775 14.79 25.62 48.89
C ASP A 775 13.77 24.94 47.96
N GLY A 776 12.69 24.42 48.56
CA GLY A 776 11.58 23.79 47.84
C GLY A 776 10.98 24.66 46.73
N ALA A 777 11.01 25.99 46.85
CA ALA A 777 10.55 26.89 45.80
C ALA A 777 11.37 26.79 44.49
N GLY A 778 12.62 26.32 44.59
CA GLY A 778 13.50 26.03 43.46
C GLY A 778 13.11 24.76 42.69
N PHE A 779 12.46 23.80 43.34
CA PHE A 779 12.04 22.54 42.74
C PHE A 779 10.80 22.74 41.86
N ARG A 780 10.93 22.46 40.56
CA ARG A 780 9.84 22.62 39.59
C ARG A 780 9.04 21.34 39.37
N GLY A 781 9.69 20.19 39.49
CA GLY A 781 9.11 18.90 39.10
C GLY A 781 8.76 18.82 37.60
N ASP A 782 9.44 19.60 36.74
CA ASP A 782 9.16 19.67 35.29
C ASP A 782 9.94 18.61 34.47
N HIS A 783 10.05 17.40 35.02
CA HIS A 783 10.69 16.23 34.41
C HIS A 783 9.76 15.56 33.43
N GLU A 784 10.18 15.36 32.18
CA GLU A 784 9.35 14.68 31.18
C GLU A 784 9.34 13.16 31.38
N ARG A 785 10.35 12.62 32.08
CA ARG A 785 10.47 11.20 32.43
C ARG A 785 11.19 11.02 33.78
N ILE A 786 10.80 9.96 34.48
CA ILE A 786 11.55 9.31 35.55
C ILE A 786 11.69 7.83 35.21
N THR A 787 12.70 7.19 35.76
CA THR A 787 12.92 5.75 35.58
C THR A 787 13.05 5.10 36.96
N LEU A 788 12.31 4.02 37.16
CA LEU A 788 12.44 3.12 38.29
C LEU A 788 13.03 1.83 37.77
N PHE A 789 14.23 1.48 38.23
CA PHE A 789 14.98 0.39 37.66
C PHE A 789 16.08 -0.05 38.62
N ASP A 790 16.27 -1.36 38.80
CA ASP A 790 17.41 -1.94 39.50
C ASP A 790 18.64 -1.88 38.58
N ILE A 791 19.36 -0.76 38.62
CA ILE A 791 20.43 -0.49 37.67
C ILE A 791 21.71 -1.25 37.98
N ASP A 792 21.93 -1.57 39.25
CA ASP A 792 23.18 -2.19 39.71
C ASP A 792 23.06 -3.66 40.09
N GLY A 793 21.86 -4.24 39.92
CA GLY A 793 21.58 -5.66 40.05
C GLY A 793 21.58 -6.13 41.50
N ASP A 794 21.32 -5.23 42.45
CA ASP A 794 21.31 -5.55 43.88
C ASP A 794 19.96 -6.04 44.41
N GLY A 795 18.93 -5.99 43.56
CA GLY A 795 17.56 -6.42 43.85
C GLY A 795 16.66 -5.32 44.41
N ARG A 796 17.11 -4.06 44.44
CA ARG A 796 16.32 -2.88 44.80
C ARG A 796 16.18 -1.98 43.58
N GLN A 797 15.06 -1.27 43.46
CA GLN A 797 14.86 -0.32 42.37
C GLN A 797 15.35 1.08 42.75
N GLU A 798 16.07 1.73 41.84
CA GLU A 798 16.51 3.10 42.00
C GLU A 798 15.53 4.08 41.36
N LEU A 799 15.34 5.23 42.01
CA LEU A 799 14.77 6.43 41.39
C LEU A 799 15.87 7.16 40.61
N ILE A 800 15.82 7.02 39.28
CA ILE A 800 16.75 7.65 38.35
C ILE A 800 16.09 8.91 37.75
N THR A 801 16.69 10.08 37.99
CA THR A 801 16.14 11.36 37.55
C THR A 801 17.17 12.23 36.82
N ALA A 802 16.68 12.99 35.85
CA ALA A 802 17.46 14.02 35.16
C ALA A 802 17.14 15.40 35.78
N ILE A 803 18.01 15.88 36.67
CA ILE A 803 17.90 17.20 37.32
C ILE A 803 18.03 18.30 36.26
N ARG A 804 16.88 18.80 35.82
CA ARG A 804 16.77 19.77 34.72
C ARG A 804 16.99 21.22 35.18
N ARG A 805 16.73 21.52 36.45
CA ARG A 805 16.73 22.88 37.04
C ARG A 805 17.67 22.93 38.24
N GLY A 806 18.06 24.14 38.64
CA GLY A 806 18.99 24.31 39.77
C GLY A 806 20.45 24.07 39.41
N SER A 807 21.27 23.78 40.43
CA SER A 807 22.70 23.50 40.33
C SER A 807 23.16 22.65 41.52
N PRO A 808 23.90 21.54 41.30
CA PRO A 808 24.25 20.95 40.01
C PRO A 808 23.04 20.43 39.22
N ARG A 809 23.18 20.34 37.89
CA ARG A 809 22.23 19.68 36.98
C ARG A 809 22.89 18.42 36.46
N GLY A 810 22.16 17.36 36.19
CA GLY A 810 22.72 16.10 35.71
C GLY A 810 21.81 14.95 36.10
N THR A 811 22.36 13.75 36.09
CA THR A 811 21.67 12.53 36.51
C THR A 811 21.84 12.34 38.00
N LEU A 812 20.77 11.90 38.64
CA LEU A 812 20.71 11.56 40.05
C LEU A 812 20.14 10.15 40.18
N VAL A 813 20.87 9.27 40.85
CA VAL A 813 20.45 7.92 41.20
C VAL A 813 20.25 7.88 42.72
N VAL A 814 19.04 7.53 43.14
CA VAL A 814 18.65 7.47 44.55
C VAL A 814 17.92 6.17 44.83
N SER A 815 18.34 5.46 45.87
CA SER A 815 17.63 4.29 46.39
C SER A 815 17.14 4.51 47.81
N LEU A 816 16.27 3.62 48.26
CA LEU A 816 15.94 3.47 49.66
C LEU A 816 17.10 2.76 50.39
N GLN A 817 17.43 3.21 51.60
CA GLN A 817 18.43 2.52 52.42
C GLN A 817 18.00 1.07 52.69
N GLU A 818 18.94 0.13 52.58
CA GLU A 818 18.69 -1.28 52.87
C GLU A 818 17.96 -1.48 54.22
N GLY A 819 16.80 -2.12 54.17
CA GLY A 819 15.97 -2.46 55.32
C GLY A 819 15.04 -1.36 55.84
N ASP A 820 14.99 -0.20 55.17
CA ASP A 820 13.88 0.74 55.33
C ASP A 820 12.65 0.23 54.57
N ASP A 821 11.48 0.70 54.99
CA ASP A 821 10.15 0.22 54.58
C ASP A 821 9.29 1.45 54.29
N LEU A 822 8.69 1.50 53.11
CA LEU A 822 7.65 2.45 52.82
C LEU A 822 6.41 1.96 53.55
N VAL A 823 5.84 2.84 54.38
CA VAL A 823 4.68 2.48 55.20
C VAL A 823 3.45 3.14 54.62
N HIS A 824 2.53 2.32 54.12
CA HIS A 824 1.29 2.73 53.50
C HIS A 824 0.61 3.85 54.28
N ASN A 825 0.39 4.99 53.60
CA ASN A 825 -0.38 6.12 54.12
C ASN A 825 0.18 6.72 55.44
N SER A 826 1.50 6.59 55.66
CA SER A 826 2.17 7.07 56.89
C SER A 826 2.37 8.59 56.94
N GLY A 827 2.34 9.26 55.79
CA GLY A 827 2.68 10.67 55.64
C GLY A 827 4.17 10.94 55.41
N GLY A 828 5.00 9.90 55.26
CA GLY A 828 6.44 9.98 55.01
C GLY A 828 7.30 10.41 56.20
N GLY A 829 8.62 10.37 56.00
CA GLY A 829 9.64 10.84 56.94
C GLY A 829 10.20 9.79 57.91
N PHE A 830 9.98 8.50 57.65
CA PHE A 830 10.60 7.37 58.38
C PHE A 830 11.74 6.72 57.59
N GLU A 831 11.73 6.94 56.29
CA GLU A 831 12.64 6.43 55.28
C GLU A 831 13.93 7.25 55.13
N THR A 832 15.01 6.57 54.79
CA THR A 832 16.31 7.14 54.50
C THR A 832 16.62 6.94 53.02
N TRP A 833 16.74 8.04 52.29
CA TRP A 833 17.13 8.03 50.88
C TRP A 833 18.64 8.15 50.74
N VAL A 834 19.26 7.28 49.95
CA VAL A 834 20.70 7.24 49.70
C VAL A 834 20.97 7.74 48.30
N THR A 835 21.88 8.71 48.16
CA THR A 835 22.41 9.08 46.85
C THR A 835 23.54 8.14 46.49
N GLU A 836 23.34 7.33 45.47
CA GLU A 836 24.31 6.35 45.00
C GLU A 836 25.24 6.97 43.96
N PHE A 837 24.65 7.68 43.00
CA PHE A 837 25.39 8.33 41.93
C PHE A 837 24.83 9.69 41.55
N GLN A 838 25.74 10.58 41.14
CA GLN A 838 25.37 11.91 40.68
C GLN A 838 26.35 12.44 39.63
N THR A 839 25.81 12.96 38.53
CA THR A 839 26.61 13.66 37.51
C THR A 839 26.36 15.18 37.54
N ASN A 840 27.23 15.92 36.82
CA ASN A 840 27.05 17.35 36.60
C ASN A 840 27.16 17.65 35.10
N SER A 841 26.11 18.17 34.48
CA SER A 841 26.03 18.41 33.04
C SER A 841 27.12 19.33 32.52
N ASN A 842 27.65 20.26 33.34
CA ASN A 842 28.78 21.11 32.95
C ASN A 842 30.08 20.32 32.67
N THR A 843 30.12 19.05 33.05
CA THR A 843 31.27 18.15 32.93
C THR A 843 31.24 17.34 31.63
N TYR A 844 30.04 17.12 31.07
CA TYR A 844 29.75 16.22 29.95
C TYR A 844 28.91 16.96 28.89
N GLY A 845 29.56 17.89 28.19
CA GLY A 845 28.97 18.63 27.06
C GLY A 845 28.06 19.80 27.41
N GLY A 846 27.47 19.87 28.61
CA GLY A 846 26.61 20.97 29.07
C GLY A 846 25.12 20.75 28.78
N GLY A 847 24.33 21.82 28.82
CA GLY A 847 22.91 21.79 28.48
C GLY A 847 21.94 21.52 29.64
N SER A 848 20.67 21.30 29.27
CA SER A 848 19.60 20.95 30.20
C SER A 848 19.30 19.44 30.12
N PRO A 849 19.46 18.68 31.21
CA PRO A 849 19.12 17.25 31.21
C PRO A 849 17.64 16.97 30.94
N TYR A 850 17.35 15.90 30.20
CA TYR A 850 15.99 15.47 29.84
C TYR A 850 15.69 14.03 30.22
N HIS A 851 16.63 13.10 30.00
CA HIS A 851 16.42 11.69 30.26
C HIS A 851 17.73 10.98 30.62
N ALA A 852 17.60 9.96 31.47
CA ALA A 852 18.62 9.00 31.87
C ALA A 852 18.01 7.61 31.67
N LEU A 853 18.43 6.92 30.61
CA LEU A 853 17.82 5.67 30.15
C LEU A 853 18.74 4.48 30.44
N PRO A 854 18.35 3.55 31.31
CA PRO A 854 19.03 2.27 31.48
C PRO A 854 19.00 1.43 30.19
N ALA A 855 20.13 0.82 29.85
CA ALA A 855 20.29 -0.12 28.73
C ALA A 855 21.52 -1.01 28.97
N ASP A 856 21.45 -2.30 28.65
CA ASP A 856 22.62 -3.20 28.65
C ASP A 856 23.30 -3.07 27.28
N LEU A 857 24.20 -2.09 27.13
CA LEU A 857 24.72 -1.71 25.81
C LEU A 857 25.73 -2.72 25.26
N ASN A 858 26.23 -3.64 26.07
CA ASN A 858 27.28 -4.60 25.67
C ASN A 858 26.94 -6.07 26.00
N GLY A 859 25.71 -6.33 26.45
CA GLY A 859 25.20 -7.66 26.74
C GLY A 859 25.92 -8.36 27.89
N ASP A 860 26.54 -7.60 28.81
CA ASP A 860 27.31 -8.17 29.92
C ASP A 860 26.46 -8.44 31.18
N GLY A 861 25.20 -8.02 31.17
CA GLY A 861 24.22 -8.15 32.24
C GLY A 861 24.31 -7.05 33.30
N ASN A 862 25.24 -6.09 33.18
CA ASN A 862 25.20 -4.83 33.93
C ASN A 862 24.58 -3.74 33.06
N TYR A 863 23.84 -2.82 33.69
CA TYR A 863 23.19 -1.76 32.94
C TYR A 863 24.06 -0.49 32.87
N GLU A 864 24.12 0.08 31.68
CA GLU A 864 24.54 1.45 31.43
C GLU A 864 23.37 2.42 31.49
N VAL A 865 23.68 3.71 31.57
CA VAL A 865 22.71 4.79 31.37
C VAL A 865 23.12 5.67 30.23
N VAL A 866 22.29 5.73 29.19
CA VAL A 866 22.39 6.73 28.13
C VAL A 866 21.69 8.00 28.59
N ASN A 867 22.47 9.06 28.78
CA ASN A 867 21.97 10.34 29.25
C ASN A 867 21.85 11.33 28.10
N HIS A 868 20.70 12.00 28.00
CA HIS A 868 20.41 12.97 26.95
C HIS A 868 20.13 14.38 27.51
N HIS A 869 20.78 15.40 26.93
CA HIS A 869 20.62 16.81 27.26
C HIS A 869 20.20 17.67 26.05
N TRP A 870 19.34 18.66 26.31
CA TRP A 870 19.09 19.77 25.38
C TRP A 870 20.29 20.70 25.32
N ASN A 871 21.17 20.40 24.36
CA ASN A 871 22.34 21.16 23.91
C ASN A 871 22.99 20.42 22.73
N TYR A 872 22.48 20.61 21.52
CA TYR A 872 22.90 19.84 20.33
C TYR A 872 22.71 18.32 20.49
N PHE A 873 21.56 17.92 21.02
CA PHE A 873 21.17 16.53 21.29
C PHE A 873 22.28 15.74 22.00
N ASN A 874 22.85 16.33 23.06
CA ASN A 874 24.07 15.83 23.69
C ASN A 874 23.83 14.51 24.45
N LEU A 875 24.68 13.51 24.17
CA LEU A 875 24.66 12.17 24.77
C LEU A 875 25.93 11.88 25.56
N TYR A 876 25.82 11.14 26.68
CA TYR A 876 26.95 10.57 27.43
C TYR A 876 26.49 9.41 28.31
N ASN A 877 27.42 8.48 28.57
CA ASN A 877 27.12 7.23 29.25
C ASN A 877 27.86 7.09 30.58
N PHE A 878 27.26 6.36 31.51
CA PHE A 878 27.96 5.75 32.64
C PHE A 878 27.47 4.31 32.81
N SER A 879 28.29 3.47 33.42
CA SER A 879 28.05 2.04 33.58
C SER A 879 27.99 1.68 35.06
N SER A 880 27.06 0.80 35.43
CA SER A 880 27.13 0.10 36.71
C SER A 880 28.14 -1.04 36.63
N THR A 881 28.95 -1.21 37.67
CA THR A 881 29.99 -2.26 37.74
C THR A 881 29.78 -3.21 38.91
N GLY A 882 28.61 -3.12 39.54
CA GLY A 882 28.18 -3.85 40.73
C GLY A 882 27.46 -2.93 41.73
N PRO A 883 26.96 -3.49 42.84
CA PRO A 883 26.13 -2.76 43.79
C PRO A 883 26.76 -1.45 44.27
N ASP A 884 26.00 -0.37 44.22
CA ASP A 884 26.36 1.02 44.55
C ASP A 884 27.63 1.54 43.83
N THR A 885 28.05 0.92 42.71
CA THR A 885 29.37 1.17 42.10
C THR A 885 29.30 1.50 40.61
N TYR A 886 29.61 2.75 40.27
CA TYR A 886 29.48 3.27 38.91
C TYR A 886 30.82 3.76 38.33
N VAL A 887 30.96 3.62 37.00
CA VAL A 887 32.10 4.12 36.23
C VAL A 887 31.61 5.05 35.11
N ILE A 888 32.35 6.13 34.87
CA ILE A 888 32.08 7.12 33.82
C ILE A 888 33.41 7.59 33.25
N ALA A 889 33.43 7.99 31.97
CA ALA A 889 34.62 8.54 31.34
C ALA A 889 35.18 9.76 32.09
N ASP A 890 36.50 9.87 32.12
CA ASP A 890 37.19 11.03 32.70
C ASP A 890 36.71 12.33 32.03
N SER A 891 36.39 13.35 32.83
CA SER A 891 35.93 14.64 32.32
C SER A 891 36.88 15.24 31.28
N GLY A 892 36.36 15.52 30.09
CA GLY A 892 37.11 16.13 28.98
C GLY A 892 38.01 15.16 28.22
N SER A 893 37.93 13.85 28.50
CA SER A 893 38.50 12.82 27.62
C SER A 893 37.75 12.78 26.29
N ALA A 894 38.40 12.29 25.24
CA ALA A 894 37.72 12.01 23.97
C ALA A 894 36.67 10.90 24.20
N GLY A 895 35.46 11.09 23.68
CA GLY A 895 34.34 10.17 23.89
C GLY A 895 33.56 10.38 25.19
N SER A 896 33.95 11.33 26.06
CA SER A 896 33.20 11.60 27.31
C SER A 896 31.78 12.17 27.10
N TYR A 897 31.47 12.65 25.89
CA TYR A 897 30.13 13.01 25.42
C TYR A 897 30.15 13.15 23.89
N TYR A 898 28.97 13.09 23.25
CA TYR A 898 28.80 13.31 21.82
C TYR A 898 27.60 14.24 21.53
N GLN A 899 27.71 15.05 20.47
CA GLN A 899 26.72 16.06 20.07
C GLN A 899 26.36 15.86 18.58
N PRO A 900 25.55 14.85 18.26
CA PRO A 900 25.25 14.44 16.88
C PRO A 900 24.66 15.55 16.03
N THR A 901 23.90 16.46 16.62
CA THR A 901 23.13 17.47 15.86
C THR A 901 23.85 18.81 15.74
N TYR A 902 25.09 18.95 16.23
CA TYR A 902 25.83 20.21 16.12
C TYR A 902 26.00 20.66 14.65
N PRO A 903 25.67 21.92 14.29
CA PRO A 903 25.39 23.07 15.17
C PRO A 903 23.90 23.35 15.44
N SER A 904 22.99 22.44 15.12
CA SER A 904 21.55 22.57 15.42
C SER A 904 21.26 22.19 16.87
N ASP A 905 20.67 23.10 17.63
CA ASP A 905 20.35 22.86 19.05
C ASP A 905 19.04 22.08 19.21
N GLU A 906 19.11 20.80 18.87
CA GLU A 906 18.03 19.81 18.98
C GLU A 906 18.08 19.05 20.31
N PHE A 907 16.99 18.35 20.63
CA PHE A 907 16.86 17.51 21.83
C PHE A 907 15.72 16.51 21.64
N SER A 908 15.70 15.39 22.36
CA SER A 908 14.51 14.53 22.42
C SER A 908 13.54 14.98 23.52
N LEU A 909 12.28 15.29 23.16
CA LEU A 909 11.29 15.89 24.07
C LEU A 909 10.83 14.94 25.19
N PHE A 910 10.51 13.68 24.85
CA PHE A 910 10.01 12.67 25.81
C PHE A 910 11.04 11.58 26.13
N GLY A 911 12.26 11.73 25.61
CA GLY A 911 13.33 10.74 25.78
C GLY A 911 13.27 9.66 24.72
N GLY A 912 13.89 8.53 25.04
CA GLY A 912 14.13 7.41 24.13
C GLY A 912 13.84 6.09 24.81
N PHE A 913 13.95 4.99 24.08
CA PHE A 913 13.61 3.65 24.58
C PHE A 913 14.71 2.67 24.18
N ALA A 914 14.87 1.61 24.98
CA ALA A 914 15.93 0.64 24.83
C ALA A 914 15.34 -0.75 24.66
N SER A 915 15.84 -1.52 23.69
CA SER A 915 15.50 -2.92 23.47
C SER A 915 16.61 -3.58 22.66
N ASP A 916 16.82 -4.88 22.88
CA ASP A 916 17.57 -5.73 21.95
C ASP A 916 16.70 -5.93 20.70
N VAL A 917 16.93 -5.13 19.65
CA VAL A 917 16.10 -5.07 18.44
C VAL A 917 16.55 -6.09 17.40
N ASP A 918 17.85 -6.35 17.30
CA ASP A 918 18.42 -7.28 16.33
C ASP A 918 18.75 -8.68 16.89
N GLY A 919 18.62 -8.86 18.21
CA GLY A 919 18.80 -10.14 18.89
C GLY A 919 20.25 -10.53 19.13
N ASP A 920 21.19 -9.58 19.06
CA ASP A 920 22.62 -9.84 19.29
C ASP A 920 23.00 -9.94 20.79
N GLY A 921 22.09 -9.53 21.67
CA GLY A 921 22.23 -9.50 23.13
C GLY A 921 22.65 -8.15 23.72
N ASN A 922 22.97 -7.16 22.88
CA ASN A 922 23.14 -5.77 23.26
C ASN A 922 21.77 -5.06 23.17
N HIS A 923 21.60 -3.95 23.91
CA HIS A 923 20.42 -3.11 23.78
C HIS A 923 20.70 -1.90 22.88
N GLU A 924 19.83 -1.69 21.89
CA GLU A 924 19.84 -0.49 21.07
C GLU A 924 18.95 0.57 21.69
N VAL A 925 19.38 1.83 21.63
CA VAL A 925 18.68 2.96 22.24
C VAL A 925 18.20 3.95 21.20
N TYR A 926 16.89 4.13 21.10
CA TYR A 926 16.25 4.99 20.10
C TYR A 926 15.79 6.31 20.69
N TYR A 927 16.12 7.41 20.02
CA TYR A 927 15.61 8.74 20.32
C TYR A 927 15.11 9.40 19.06
N ALA A 928 14.01 10.16 19.16
CA ALA A 928 13.62 11.07 18.11
C ALA A 928 13.94 12.51 18.49
N ASP A 929 14.47 13.28 17.55
CA ASP A 929 14.88 14.65 17.78
C ASP A 929 13.72 15.65 17.63
N TYR A 930 13.86 16.75 18.36
CA TYR A 930 12.94 17.87 18.40
C TYR A 930 13.74 19.18 18.27
N GLY A 931 13.47 19.94 17.23
CA GLY A 931 14.20 21.17 16.90
C GLY A 931 13.74 22.40 17.71
N GLY A 932 14.71 23.19 18.19
CA GLY A 932 14.48 24.41 18.99
C GLY A 932 13.71 25.56 18.30
N SER A 933 13.37 25.44 17.01
CA SER A 933 12.58 26.41 16.25
C SER A 933 11.20 25.88 15.80
N TRP A 934 10.56 25.04 16.62
CA TRP A 934 9.21 24.48 16.36
C TRP A 934 9.11 23.73 15.01
N GLY A 935 9.94 22.70 14.82
CA GLY A 935 9.80 21.75 13.71
C GLY A 935 10.54 22.07 12.40
N VAL A 936 11.43 23.06 12.38
CA VAL A 936 12.36 23.25 11.26
C VAL A 936 13.61 22.42 11.52
N ASN A 937 13.91 21.44 10.66
CA ASN A 937 14.97 20.42 10.84
C ASN A 937 14.77 19.57 12.11
N ALA A 938 13.66 18.83 12.18
CA ALA A 938 13.37 17.91 13.28
C ALA A 938 12.61 16.71 12.74
N GLY A 939 12.52 15.64 13.53
CA GLY A 939 11.80 14.43 13.19
C GLY A 939 12.70 13.23 12.93
N ASP A 940 14.01 13.38 13.12
CA ASP A 940 15.00 12.35 12.86
C ASP A 940 15.04 11.35 14.00
N ILE A 941 15.18 10.07 13.66
CA ILE A 941 15.38 8.99 14.62
C ILE A 941 16.87 8.67 14.68
N TYR A 942 17.42 8.70 15.89
CA TYR A 942 18.78 8.31 16.21
C TYR A 942 18.76 7.02 17.01
N VAL A 943 19.67 6.11 16.70
CA VAL A 943 19.96 4.92 17.47
C VAL A 943 21.35 5.03 18.08
N VAL A 944 21.48 4.62 19.34
CA VAL A 944 22.77 4.37 20.00
C VAL A 944 22.95 2.86 20.06
N ASP A 945 24.02 2.38 19.45
CA ASP A 945 24.32 0.97 19.23
C ASP A 945 25.82 0.75 19.50
N TYR A 946 26.16 -0.39 20.12
CA TYR A 946 27.52 -0.73 20.53
C TYR A 946 27.87 -2.15 20.10
N ASP A 947 29.04 -2.29 19.49
CA ASP A 947 29.59 -3.60 19.15
C ASP A 947 30.12 -4.32 20.41
N ASN A 948 30.07 -5.65 20.39
CA ASN A 948 30.60 -6.47 21.49
C ASN A 948 32.09 -6.17 21.79
N GLY A 949 32.35 -5.77 23.03
CA GLY A 949 33.69 -5.48 23.56
C GLY A 949 34.13 -4.03 23.37
N GLU A 950 33.26 -3.14 22.89
CA GLU A 950 33.47 -1.70 22.93
C GLU A 950 33.42 -1.13 24.36
N ASP A 951 34.04 0.03 24.57
CA ASP A 951 34.01 0.73 25.85
C ASP A 951 32.75 1.60 25.93
N VAL A 952 31.73 1.06 26.59
CA VAL A 952 30.42 1.69 26.81
C VAL A 952 30.46 3.02 27.60
N THR A 953 31.60 3.35 28.22
CA THR A 953 31.80 4.67 28.85
C THR A 953 32.19 5.76 27.85
N THR A 954 32.52 5.39 26.61
CA THR A 954 32.88 6.31 25.53
C THR A 954 31.81 6.32 24.44
N ILE A 955 31.35 7.50 24.04
CA ILE A 955 30.33 7.67 23.01
C ILE A 955 30.82 8.59 21.89
N GLY A 956 30.49 8.26 20.64
CA GLY A 956 30.95 8.99 19.48
C GLY A 956 30.12 8.73 18.21
N PRO A 957 30.61 9.19 17.05
CA PRO A 957 29.94 8.96 15.76
C PRO A 957 29.94 7.50 15.31
N ASP A 958 30.73 6.63 15.95
CA ASP A 958 30.78 5.20 15.65
C ASP A 958 29.67 4.42 16.38
N GLN A 959 29.05 5.01 17.41
CA GLN A 959 27.97 4.41 18.21
C GLN A 959 26.62 5.08 17.97
N VAL A 960 26.57 6.28 17.39
CA VAL A 960 25.34 7.09 17.28
C VAL A 960 24.99 7.33 15.82
N HIS A 961 23.91 6.71 15.37
CA HIS A 961 23.52 6.67 13.97
C HIS A 961 22.15 7.30 13.75
N ARG A 962 21.97 7.99 12.62
CA ARG A 962 20.68 8.53 12.19
C ARG A 962 20.05 7.56 11.20
N ILE A 963 18.89 7.00 11.54
CA ILE A 963 18.25 5.92 10.76
C ILE A 963 17.07 6.39 9.91
N GLY A 964 16.57 7.62 10.08
CA GLY A 964 15.46 8.10 9.24
C GLY A 964 14.77 9.33 9.81
N ASN A 965 13.61 9.69 9.25
CA ASN A 965 12.76 10.79 9.73
C ASN A 965 11.29 10.33 9.86
N ALA A 966 10.92 9.80 11.03
CA ALA A 966 9.61 9.22 11.27
C ALA A 966 8.77 9.98 12.30
N GLY A 967 9.35 10.94 13.02
CA GLY A 967 8.61 11.65 14.07
C GLY A 967 9.49 12.47 14.99
N THR A 968 8.89 13.43 15.69
CA THR A 968 9.58 14.43 16.53
C THR A 968 9.77 14.02 17.99
N PHE A 969 9.25 12.86 18.39
CA PHE A 969 9.52 12.25 19.70
C PHE A 969 9.26 10.74 19.59
N SER A 970 10.12 9.93 20.23
CA SER A 970 9.96 8.48 20.28
C SER A 970 8.93 8.14 21.33
N GLY A 971 8.00 7.29 20.94
CA GLY A 971 7.22 6.45 21.80
C GLY A 971 8.01 5.20 22.18
N ASP A 972 7.31 4.12 22.43
CA ASP A 972 7.86 2.85 22.91
C ASP A 972 8.36 1.92 21.79
N ILE A 973 8.97 0.80 22.19
CA ILE A 973 9.34 -0.31 21.31
C ILE A 973 8.47 -1.52 21.68
N GLY A 974 7.89 -2.21 20.71
CA GLY A 974 7.09 -3.41 20.97
C GLY A 974 6.94 -4.25 19.72
N ASN A 975 6.30 -5.42 19.82
CA ASN A 975 6.12 -6.36 18.71
C ASN A 975 4.72 -7.00 18.73
N GLY A 976 4.42 -7.85 17.75
CA GLY A 976 3.17 -8.61 17.70
C GLY A 976 1.98 -7.85 17.13
N TYR A 977 2.13 -6.57 16.77
CA TYR A 977 1.03 -5.71 16.35
C TYR A 977 0.42 -6.06 15.00
N ASP A 978 1.11 -6.76 14.11
CA ASP A 978 0.53 -7.27 12.86
C ASP A 978 0.57 -8.80 12.77
N GLY A 979 0.75 -9.46 13.92
CA GLY A 979 0.89 -10.91 14.03
C GLY A 979 2.33 -11.42 13.82
N HIS A 980 3.28 -10.54 13.51
CA HIS A 980 4.71 -10.86 13.47
C HIS A 980 5.43 -10.41 14.74
N ASP A 981 6.51 -11.12 15.09
CA ASP A 981 7.32 -10.84 16.28
C ASP A 981 8.38 -9.73 16.05
N ASN A 982 8.37 -9.08 14.88
CA ASN A 982 9.29 -8.00 14.54
C ASN A 982 9.09 -6.82 15.51
N PRO A 983 10.17 -6.18 15.98
CA PRO A 983 10.08 -5.00 16.82
C PRO A 983 9.72 -3.76 16.00
N TYR A 984 8.82 -2.95 16.54
CA TYR A 984 8.39 -1.66 16.02
C TYR A 984 8.89 -0.55 16.92
N ILE A 985 9.53 0.46 16.34
CA ILE A 985 9.82 1.71 17.02
C ILE A 985 8.65 2.67 16.72
N PHE A 986 7.84 2.98 17.74
CA PHE A 986 6.74 3.91 17.56
C PHE A 986 7.22 5.34 17.74
N SER A 987 6.81 6.22 16.85
CA SER A 987 7.17 7.64 16.84
C SER A 987 5.97 8.49 16.43
N SER A 988 6.02 9.79 16.71
CA SER A 988 4.94 10.72 16.40
C SER A 988 5.46 12.12 16.15
N ARG A 989 4.73 12.92 15.34
CA ARG A 989 5.11 14.30 14.98
C ARG A 989 4.40 15.33 15.85
N SER A 990 4.67 16.60 15.59
CA SER A 990 3.90 17.73 16.15
C SER A 990 2.46 17.86 15.62
N ARG A 991 2.04 16.91 14.77
CA ARG A 991 0.66 16.68 14.31
C ARG A 991 0.22 15.31 14.83
N PRO A 992 -1.09 15.02 14.96
CA PRO A 992 -1.55 13.82 15.63
C PRO A 992 -1.34 12.53 14.84
N ASN A 993 -0.15 12.20 14.38
CA ASN A 993 0.12 10.90 13.76
C ASN A 993 0.87 9.97 14.71
N VAL A 994 0.68 8.66 14.53
CA VAL A 994 1.61 7.65 15.05
C VAL A 994 2.18 6.89 13.87
N THR A 995 3.50 6.84 13.82
CA THR A 995 4.28 6.11 12.83
C THR A 995 4.98 4.96 13.54
N ALA A 996 4.86 3.75 13.02
CA ALA A 996 5.59 2.57 13.44
C ALA A 996 6.73 2.30 12.46
N LEU A 997 7.95 2.12 12.97
CA LEU A 997 9.11 1.69 12.20
C LEU A 997 9.37 0.22 12.51
N GLU A 998 8.93 -0.67 11.64
CA GLU A 998 9.15 -2.11 11.78
C GLU A 998 10.59 -2.45 11.40
N TYR A 999 11.34 -3.06 12.31
CA TYR A 999 12.67 -3.55 12.03
C TYR A 999 12.63 -4.84 11.20
N ILE A 1000 13.24 -4.80 10.01
CA ILE A 1000 13.36 -5.91 9.06
C ILE A 1000 14.82 -6.38 8.89
N GLY A 1001 15.74 -5.78 9.63
CA GLY A 1001 17.15 -6.17 9.67
C GLY A 1001 17.97 -5.85 8.41
N PRO A 1002 19.26 -6.25 8.41
CA PRO A 1002 19.95 -6.96 9.49
C PRO A 1002 20.72 -6.05 10.46
N ASP A 1003 20.65 -4.73 10.31
CA ASP A 1003 21.52 -3.79 11.03
C ASP A 1003 20.69 -2.65 11.64
N PRO A 1004 20.54 -2.56 12.97
CA PRO A 1004 19.71 -1.54 13.61
C PRO A 1004 20.24 -0.12 13.42
N SER A 1005 21.53 0.04 13.09
CA SER A 1005 22.18 1.32 12.77
C SER A 1005 21.87 1.83 11.35
N SER A 1006 21.23 1.01 10.51
CA SER A 1006 20.90 1.34 9.12
C SER A 1006 19.43 1.70 8.94
N GLY A 1007 19.17 2.84 8.30
CA GLY A 1007 17.82 3.26 7.94
C GLY A 1007 17.08 2.35 6.97
N SER A 1008 17.81 1.54 6.19
CA SER A 1008 17.19 0.55 5.29
C SER A 1008 16.59 -0.65 6.01
N SER A 1009 16.93 -0.83 7.30
CA SER A 1009 16.44 -1.92 8.14
C SER A 1009 15.06 -1.65 8.72
N TYR A 1010 14.39 -0.57 8.31
CA TYR A 1010 13.07 -0.19 8.83
C TYR A 1010 12.04 0.00 7.73
N LEU A 1011 10.84 -0.55 7.93
CA LEU A 1011 9.64 -0.22 7.16
C LEU A 1011 8.79 0.78 7.92
N GLU A 1012 8.56 1.94 7.32
CA GLU A 1012 7.73 2.99 7.91
C GLU A 1012 6.25 2.74 7.60
N LYS A 1013 5.42 2.62 8.65
CA LYS A 1013 3.96 2.47 8.57
C LYS A 1013 3.32 3.58 9.41
N VAL A 1014 2.44 4.40 8.83
CA VAL A 1014 1.61 5.31 9.63
C VAL A 1014 0.37 4.55 10.09
N ILE A 1015 0.18 4.41 11.39
CA ILE A 1015 -0.89 3.57 11.98
C ILE A 1015 -2.07 4.38 12.53
N TYR A 1016 -1.82 5.65 12.82
CA TYR A 1016 -2.83 6.62 13.21
C TYR A 1016 -2.55 7.92 12.46
N TRP A 1017 -3.53 8.40 11.71
CA TRP A 1017 -3.46 9.67 11.03
C TRP A 1017 -4.18 10.71 11.86
N GLY A 1018 -3.54 11.86 11.97
CA GLY A 1018 -4.10 12.94 12.74
C GLY A 1018 -5.51 13.27 12.32
N GLU A 1019 -6.35 13.46 13.31
CA GLU A 1019 -7.63 14.09 13.14
C GLU A 1019 -7.35 15.52 12.62
N LEU A 1020 -7.97 15.93 11.50
CA LEU A 1020 -7.82 17.28 10.91
C LEU A 1020 -9.16 18.06 10.81
N ASP A 1021 -10.26 17.52 11.34
CA ASP A 1021 -11.59 18.12 11.49
C ASP A 1021 -11.90 19.03 12.73
N VAL A 1022 -11.34 18.80 13.93
CA VAL A 1022 -11.31 19.67 15.15
C VAL A 1022 -10.67 21.04 14.88
N THR A 1023 -11.47 21.95 14.36
CA THR A 1023 -11.07 23.31 14.00
C THR A 1023 -11.85 24.38 14.78
N GLU A 1024 -11.14 25.35 15.35
CA GLU A 1024 -11.76 26.62 15.73
C GLU A 1024 -11.98 27.45 14.47
N THR A 1025 -13.20 27.95 14.30
CA THR A 1025 -13.56 28.74 13.13
C THR A 1025 -13.68 30.22 13.50
N GLU A 1026 -12.93 31.07 12.81
CA GLU A 1026 -13.08 32.52 12.87
C GLU A 1026 -13.77 33.01 11.59
N THR A 1027 -14.97 33.57 11.70
CA THR A 1027 -15.71 34.14 10.56
C THR A 1027 -15.71 35.66 10.65
N THR A 1028 -15.03 36.33 9.72
CA THR A 1028 -14.98 37.79 9.66
C THR A 1028 -15.81 38.30 8.49
N THR A 1029 -16.89 39.04 8.81
CA THR A 1029 -17.69 39.81 7.84
C THR A 1029 -17.20 41.26 7.83
N ALA A 1030 -16.46 41.63 6.79
CA ALA A 1030 -15.83 42.94 6.63
C ALA A 1030 -16.85 44.06 6.30
N GLU A 1031 -16.39 45.32 6.24
CA GLU A 1031 -17.23 46.49 5.99
C GLU A 1031 -17.99 46.44 4.66
N ASN A 1032 -17.40 45.83 3.63
CA ASN A 1032 -18.00 45.66 2.31
C ASN A 1032 -18.95 44.45 2.22
N GLY A 1033 -19.10 43.67 3.30
CA GLY A 1033 -19.91 42.46 3.35
C GLY A 1033 -19.17 41.18 2.96
N ASP A 1034 -17.88 41.24 2.65
CA ASP A 1034 -17.08 40.06 2.34
C ASP A 1034 -16.93 39.19 3.60
N VAL A 1035 -17.13 37.88 3.44
CA VAL A 1035 -16.98 36.90 4.51
C VAL A 1035 -15.68 36.14 4.28
N THR A 1036 -14.83 36.12 5.30
CA THR A 1036 -13.63 35.29 5.38
C THR A 1036 -13.84 34.29 6.52
N VAL A 1037 -13.42 33.05 6.30
CA VAL A 1037 -13.50 31.98 7.28
C VAL A 1037 -12.08 31.46 7.45
N ASP A 1038 -11.51 31.68 8.63
CA ASP A 1038 -10.20 31.18 9.01
C ASP A 1038 -10.37 30.00 9.96
N HIS A 1039 -9.67 28.90 9.68
CA HIS A 1039 -9.66 27.73 10.53
C HIS A 1039 -8.36 27.71 11.34
N THR A 1040 -8.49 27.60 12.66
CA THR A 1040 -7.36 27.34 13.57
C THR A 1040 -7.47 25.94 14.12
N PHE A 1041 -6.50 25.12 13.76
CA PHE A 1041 -6.32 23.76 14.20
C PHE A 1041 -5.95 23.72 15.70
N ARG A 1042 -6.75 23.07 16.54
CA ARG A 1042 -6.58 23.00 18.02
C ARG A 1042 -6.31 21.60 18.53
N TRP A 1043 -5.45 20.90 17.81
CA TRP A 1043 -5.12 19.51 18.07
C TRP A 1043 -4.12 19.34 19.16
N GLY A 1044 -4.22 18.15 19.75
CA GLY A 1044 -3.12 17.58 20.49
C GLY A 1044 -2.20 16.74 19.63
N PHE A 1045 -1.02 16.47 20.17
CA PHE A 1045 -0.12 15.44 19.67
C PHE A 1045 -0.01 14.34 20.73
N PRO A 1046 0.18 13.08 20.31
CA PRO A 1046 0.53 12.00 21.22
C PRO A 1046 1.71 12.43 22.10
N SER A 1047 1.62 12.27 23.39
CA SER A 1047 2.61 12.74 24.37
C SER A 1047 3.32 11.60 25.06
N ARG A 1048 2.65 10.45 25.13
CA ARG A 1048 3.21 9.14 25.40
C ARG A 1048 2.57 8.15 24.44
N ILE A 1049 3.38 7.19 24.03
CA ILE A 1049 3.00 5.97 23.35
C ILE A 1049 3.60 4.87 24.23
N LEU A 1050 2.80 3.87 24.58
CA LEU A 1050 3.22 2.75 25.41
C LEU A 1050 2.74 1.45 24.77
N THR A 1051 3.62 0.46 24.73
CA THR A 1051 3.38 -0.85 24.11
C THR A 1051 3.38 -1.99 25.12
N HIS A 1052 4.03 -1.79 26.28
CA HIS A 1052 4.20 -2.81 27.30
C HIS A 1052 4.49 -2.24 28.69
N TRP A 1053 4.50 -3.12 29.70
CA TRP A 1053 5.06 -2.86 31.03
C TRP A 1053 5.85 -4.08 31.51
N GLU A 1054 7.08 -3.88 32.00
CA GLU A 1054 8.01 -4.97 32.40
C GLU A 1054 8.21 -6.10 31.37
N GLY A 1055 8.02 -5.79 30.09
CA GLY A 1055 8.12 -6.72 28.97
C GLY A 1055 6.80 -7.38 28.57
N ASP A 1056 5.74 -7.25 29.39
CA ASP A 1056 4.41 -7.75 29.07
C ASP A 1056 3.67 -6.75 28.16
N LEU A 1057 3.39 -7.19 26.93
CA LEU A 1057 2.65 -6.40 25.94
C LEU A 1057 1.22 -6.11 26.41
N LEU A 1058 0.72 -4.92 26.11
CA LEU A 1058 -0.66 -4.53 26.46
C LEU A 1058 -1.68 -5.40 25.72
N ASP A 1059 -2.64 -5.96 26.46
CA ASP A 1059 -3.74 -6.82 26.00
C ASP A 1059 -4.85 -6.75 27.05
N PHE A 1060 -5.63 -5.68 27.02
CA PHE A 1060 -6.56 -5.32 28.10
C PHE A 1060 -7.87 -6.08 28.03
N ASP A 1061 -8.36 -6.40 26.84
CA ASP A 1061 -9.59 -7.18 26.67
C ASP A 1061 -9.34 -8.69 26.60
N GLY A 1062 -8.08 -9.11 26.55
CA GLY A 1062 -7.65 -10.50 26.64
C GLY A 1062 -7.89 -11.29 25.35
N ASP A 1063 -8.03 -10.61 24.22
CA ASP A 1063 -8.29 -11.22 22.92
C ASP A 1063 -7.02 -11.70 22.20
N ASN A 1064 -5.83 -11.43 22.77
CA ASN A 1064 -4.48 -11.68 22.23
C ASN A 1064 -4.01 -10.71 21.14
N LYS A 1065 -4.79 -9.68 20.81
CA LYS A 1065 -4.33 -8.56 20.01
C LYS A 1065 -3.69 -7.53 20.94
N LYS A 1066 -2.58 -6.95 20.49
CA LYS A 1066 -1.80 -6.05 21.31
C LYS A 1066 -2.26 -4.62 21.10
N GLU A 1067 -2.56 -3.92 22.19
CA GLU A 1067 -2.94 -2.52 22.10
C GLU A 1067 -1.76 -1.58 22.33
N ILE A 1068 -1.96 -0.33 21.90
CA ILE A 1068 -1.04 0.77 22.11
C ILE A 1068 -1.80 1.88 22.83
N LEU A 1069 -1.27 2.31 23.97
CA LEU A 1069 -1.81 3.45 24.71
C LEU A 1069 -1.17 4.75 24.24
N LEU A 1070 -2.00 5.69 23.80
CA LEU A 1070 -1.62 7.02 23.35
C LEU A 1070 -2.20 8.09 24.29
N SER A 1071 -1.38 8.89 24.98
CA SER A 1071 -1.88 10.07 25.72
C SER A 1071 -1.81 11.34 24.89
N PHE A 1072 -2.77 12.25 25.00
CA PHE A 1072 -2.80 13.47 24.19
C PHE A 1072 -2.68 14.75 25.04
N GLN A 1073 -1.77 15.64 24.64
CA GLN A 1073 -1.65 17.00 25.18
C GLN A 1073 -2.28 18.00 24.22
N ASN A 1074 -2.87 19.10 24.71
CA ASN A 1074 -3.40 20.21 23.89
C ASN A 1074 -4.68 19.92 23.09
N VAL A 1075 -5.44 18.92 23.53
CA VAL A 1075 -6.83 18.71 23.09
C VAL A 1075 -7.78 19.46 24.02
N ARG A 1076 -8.64 20.31 23.47
CA ARG A 1076 -9.60 21.10 24.26
C ARG A 1076 -10.90 20.35 24.49
N ASP A 1077 -11.55 20.61 25.63
CA ASP A 1077 -12.92 20.16 25.94
C ASP A 1077 -13.98 20.77 25.00
N SER A 1078 -13.68 21.94 24.46
CA SER A 1078 -14.59 22.74 23.65
C SER A 1078 -13.85 23.55 22.59
N LEU A 1079 -14.46 23.65 21.42
CA LEU A 1079 -14.04 24.50 20.32
C LEU A 1079 -14.71 25.86 20.40
N THR A 1080 -13.99 26.89 19.97
CA THR A 1080 -14.49 28.26 19.89
C THR A 1080 -14.75 28.65 18.44
N HIS A 1081 -15.99 29.04 18.13
CA HIS A 1081 -16.35 29.67 16.87
C HIS A 1081 -16.58 31.17 17.10
N THR A 1082 -15.73 32.00 16.52
CA THR A 1082 -15.77 33.46 16.72
C THR A 1082 -16.22 34.14 15.45
N ALA A 1083 -17.33 34.88 15.51
CA ALA A 1083 -17.80 35.70 14.40
C ALA A 1083 -17.55 37.19 14.68
N TYR A 1084 -16.84 37.86 13.78
CA TYR A 1084 -16.66 39.30 13.77
C TYR A 1084 -17.53 39.92 12.68
N THR A 1085 -18.51 40.72 13.05
CA THR A 1085 -19.39 41.39 12.08
C THR A 1085 -19.14 42.89 12.13
N TRP A 1086 -18.78 43.50 11.00
CA TRP A 1086 -18.57 44.94 10.95
C TRP A 1086 -19.84 45.73 11.32
N ASN A 1087 -19.74 46.56 12.34
CA ASN A 1087 -20.79 47.48 12.76
C ASN A 1087 -20.45 48.90 12.29
N ALA A 1088 -21.09 49.30 11.19
CA ALA A 1088 -20.90 50.62 10.58
C ALA A 1088 -21.32 51.80 11.48
N THR A 1089 -22.14 51.56 12.51
CA THR A 1089 -22.60 52.62 13.43
C THR A 1089 -21.48 53.10 14.34
N ASP A 1090 -20.67 52.17 14.83
CA ASP A 1090 -19.61 52.43 15.82
C ASP A 1090 -18.19 52.28 15.25
N SER A 1091 -18.08 51.93 13.96
CA SER A 1091 -16.82 51.67 13.24
C SER A 1091 -15.93 50.63 13.95
N LYS A 1092 -16.56 49.55 14.41
CA LYS A 1092 -15.94 48.43 15.13
C LYS A 1092 -16.58 47.12 14.70
N TYR A 1093 -15.92 46.00 14.99
CA TYR A 1093 -16.53 44.67 14.87
C TYR A 1093 -17.35 44.34 16.11
N ASP A 1094 -18.56 43.85 15.90
CA ASP A 1094 -19.33 43.13 16.91
C ASP A 1094 -18.82 41.68 16.94
N THR A 1095 -18.41 41.20 18.12
CA THR A 1095 -17.86 39.85 18.30
C THR A 1095 -18.91 38.93 18.93
N THR A 1096 -19.22 37.83 18.27
CA THR A 1096 -20.01 36.72 18.84
C THR A 1096 -19.11 35.51 19.01
N LEU A 1097 -19.08 34.96 20.23
CA LEU A 1097 -18.30 33.76 20.55
C LEU A 1097 -19.27 32.63 20.88
N THR A 1098 -19.19 31.54 20.14
CA THR A 1098 -19.92 30.30 20.39
C THR A 1098 -18.93 29.23 20.81
N LYS A 1099 -19.17 28.58 21.95
CA LYS A 1099 -18.44 27.37 22.33
C LYS A 1099 -19.24 26.14 21.91
N VAL A 1100 -18.58 25.19 21.29
CA VAL A 1100 -19.12 23.89 20.91
C VAL A 1100 -18.32 22.83 21.65
N GLU A 1101 -18.98 21.80 22.16
CA GLU A 1101 -18.30 20.65 22.77
C GLU A 1101 -17.39 19.99 21.72
N ASN A 1102 -16.16 19.67 22.12
CA ASN A 1102 -15.26 18.91 21.26
C ASN A 1102 -15.49 17.42 21.51
N GLU A 1103 -16.10 16.74 20.56
CA GLU A 1103 -16.41 15.30 20.68
C GLU A 1103 -15.15 14.43 20.75
N LYS A 1104 -14.02 14.96 20.25
CA LYS A 1104 -12.68 14.33 20.25
C LYS A 1104 -11.79 14.87 21.37
N ALA A 1105 -12.35 15.33 22.49
CA ALA A 1105 -11.61 15.81 23.66
C ALA A 1105 -10.93 14.66 24.43
N TRP A 1106 -10.00 13.92 23.82
CA TRP A 1106 -9.37 12.76 24.45
C TRP A 1106 -8.23 13.16 25.39
N SER A 1107 -8.13 12.46 26.52
CA SER A 1107 -6.93 12.43 27.36
C SER A 1107 -5.98 11.34 26.91
N PHE A 1108 -6.51 10.21 26.46
CA PHE A 1108 -5.76 9.12 25.85
C PHE A 1108 -6.68 8.22 25.01
N VAL A 1109 -6.08 7.38 24.14
CA VAL A 1109 -6.74 6.41 23.27
C VAL A 1109 -5.97 5.09 23.34
N LEU A 1110 -6.68 3.97 23.31
CA LEU A 1110 -6.14 2.65 23.02
C LEU A 1110 -6.41 2.35 21.54
N ILE A 1111 -5.35 2.05 20.80
CA ILE A 1111 -5.45 1.56 19.43
C ILE A 1111 -5.00 0.12 19.37
N GLU A 1112 -5.64 -0.66 18.51
CA GLU A 1112 -5.36 -2.07 18.29
C GLU A 1112 -5.35 -2.34 16.79
N ASN A 1113 -4.48 -3.23 16.32
CA ASN A 1113 -4.55 -3.74 14.97
C ASN A 1113 -5.35 -5.05 14.93
N GLY A 1114 -6.40 -5.06 14.12
CA GLY A 1114 -7.37 -6.12 13.94
C GLY A 1114 -7.38 -6.66 12.52
N SER A 1115 -6.26 -7.20 12.04
CA SER A 1115 -6.13 -7.89 10.75
C SER A 1115 -7.12 -9.07 10.52
N GLU A 1116 -8.07 -9.30 11.43
CA GLU A 1116 -9.22 -10.19 11.30
C GLU A 1116 -10.52 -9.65 11.98
N GLN A 1117 -10.82 -8.34 11.96
CA GLN A 1117 -12.08 -7.83 12.52
C GLN A 1117 -13.31 -8.24 11.69
N LEU A 1118 -13.95 -9.34 12.10
CA LEU A 1118 -15.30 -9.71 11.68
C LEU A 1118 -16.33 -8.95 12.53
N ALA A 1119 -16.74 -7.76 12.05
CA ALA A 1119 -17.71 -6.82 12.61
C ALA A 1119 -17.19 -5.87 13.71
N ALA A 1120 -17.71 -4.64 13.71
CA ALA A 1120 -17.34 -3.59 14.65
C ALA A 1120 -17.70 -3.97 16.10
N ASP A 1121 -16.69 -4.24 16.92
CA ASP A 1121 -16.83 -4.34 18.37
C ASP A 1121 -16.95 -2.93 18.98
N ASP A 1122 -17.77 -2.80 20.04
CA ASP A 1122 -17.92 -1.54 20.76
C ASP A 1122 -16.60 -1.22 21.51
N PRO A 1123 -16.04 -0.01 21.38
CA PRO A 1123 -14.79 0.34 22.04
C PRO A 1123 -14.91 0.25 23.57
N ILE A 1124 -13.86 -0.22 24.23
CA ILE A 1124 -13.67 -0.22 25.68
C ILE A 1124 -13.94 1.20 26.20
N THR A 1125 -14.87 1.29 27.15
CA THR A 1125 -15.33 2.57 27.68
C THR A 1125 -14.51 3.00 28.88
N PHE A 1126 -13.99 4.22 28.92
CA PHE A 1126 -13.34 4.75 30.12
C PHE A 1126 -14.29 5.63 30.92
N ILE A 1127 -14.52 5.25 32.18
CA ILE A 1127 -15.45 5.95 33.06
C ILE A 1127 -14.80 7.19 33.66
N ALA A 1128 -15.32 8.37 33.35
CA ALA A 1128 -14.81 9.59 33.94
C ALA A 1128 -15.22 9.76 35.42
N PRO A 1129 -14.39 10.38 36.29
CA PRO A 1129 -14.69 10.55 37.72
C PRO A 1129 -16.04 11.24 38.03
N GLU A 1130 -16.57 12.03 37.12
CA GLU A 1130 -17.86 12.74 37.22
C GLU A 1130 -19.09 11.93 36.80
N GLU A 1131 -18.92 10.79 36.12
CA GLU A 1131 -20.04 9.94 35.68
C GLU A 1131 -20.67 9.20 36.86
N TYR A 1132 -19.82 8.83 37.83
CA TYR A 1132 -20.22 8.40 39.16
C TYR A 1132 -20.58 9.61 40.04
N ARG A 1133 -21.87 9.78 40.41
CA ARG A 1133 -22.35 10.99 41.11
C ARG A 1133 -23.01 10.70 42.44
N LEU A 1134 -22.70 11.51 43.44
CA LEU A 1134 -23.44 11.60 44.71
C LEU A 1134 -24.12 12.97 44.83
N GLU A 1135 -25.45 12.98 44.77
CA GLU A 1135 -26.23 14.22 44.82
C GLU A 1135 -26.38 14.75 46.24
N GLN A 1136 -26.70 16.04 46.35
CA GLN A 1136 -27.13 16.60 47.63
C GLN A 1136 -28.47 15.96 48.04
N ASN A 1137 -28.55 15.42 49.26
CA ASN A 1137 -29.78 14.80 49.78
C ASN A 1137 -30.93 15.82 49.77
N TYR A 1138 -32.15 15.38 49.42
CA TYR A 1138 -33.32 16.25 49.38
C TYR A 1138 -34.52 15.65 50.13
N PRO A 1139 -35.17 16.43 51.02
CA PRO A 1139 -34.80 17.79 51.44
C PRO A 1139 -33.50 17.81 52.27
N ASN A 1140 -32.83 18.97 52.34
CA ASN A 1140 -31.75 19.28 53.30
C ASN A 1140 -31.87 20.76 53.74
N PRO A 1141 -32.16 21.07 55.03
CA PRO A 1141 -32.40 20.15 56.14
C PRO A 1141 -33.63 19.26 55.95
N PHE A 1142 -33.70 18.13 56.66
CA PHE A 1142 -34.81 17.17 56.55
C PHE A 1142 -35.42 16.76 57.89
N ASN A 1143 -36.66 16.25 57.86
CA ASN A 1143 -37.38 15.77 59.05
C ASN A 1143 -38.42 14.66 58.73
N PRO A 1144 -38.30 13.44 59.30
CA PRO A 1144 -37.06 12.72 59.58
C PRO A 1144 -36.56 11.97 58.33
N ASN A 1145 -37.22 12.13 57.17
CA ASN A 1145 -36.89 11.41 55.94
C ASN A 1145 -36.19 12.34 54.95
N THR A 1146 -35.13 11.84 54.34
CA THR A 1146 -34.47 12.45 53.18
C THR A 1146 -34.15 11.37 52.16
N THR A 1147 -34.11 11.77 50.90
CA THR A 1147 -33.68 10.90 49.80
C THR A 1147 -32.27 11.28 49.39
N ILE A 1148 -31.38 10.29 49.38
CA ILE A 1148 -30.04 10.39 48.81
C ILE A 1148 -30.15 9.82 47.40
N GLN A 1149 -29.81 10.64 46.40
CA GLN A 1149 -29.75 10.24 45.00
C GLN A 1149 -28.29 10.04 44.60
N TYR A 1150 -28.02 9.01 43.83
CA TYR A 1150 -26.71 8.75 43.25
C TYR A 1150 -26.83 8.14 41.86
N THR A 1151 -25.79 8.25 41.05
CA THR A 1151 -25.70 7.69 39.70
C THR A 1151 -24.46 6.81 39.61
N VAL A 1152 -24.61 5.62 39.05
CA VAL A 1152 -23.50 4.72 38.67
C VAL A 1152 -23.48 4.55 37.14
N PRO A 1153 -22.31 4.59 36.50
CA PRO A 1153 -22.21 4.52 35.04
C PRO A 1153 -22.34 3.10 34.49
N ILE A 1154 -21.87 2.11 35.24
CA ILE A 1154 -21.92 0.68 34.91
C ILE A 1154 -22.48 -0.16 36.07
N ASP A 1155 -22.71 -1.44 35.82
CA ASP A 1155 -23.20 -2.39 36.81
C ASP A 1155 -22.08 -2.74 37.80
N ARG A 1156 -22.12 -2.18 39.02
CA ARG A 1156 -21.09 -2.44 40.06
C ARG A 1156 -21.68 -2.44 41.47
N LYS A 1157 -20.94 -3.03 42.42
CA LYS A 1157 -21.36 -3.07 43.83
C LYS A 1157 -21.18 -1.69 44.48
N VAL A 1158 -22.22 -1.24 45.20
CA VAL A 1158 -22.19 0.03 45.93
C VAL A 1158 -22.47 -0.15 47.41
N SER A 1159 -21.89 0.75 48.22
CA SER A 1159 -22.29 0.93 49.61
C SER A 1159 -22.70 2.38 49.87
N VAL A 1160 -23.84 2.57 50.55
CA VAL A 1160 -24.27 3.90 51.03
C VAL A 1160 -24.29 3.88 52.55
N LYS A 1161 -23.43 4.69 53.17
CA LYS A 1161 -23.21 4.69 54.62
C LYS A 1161 -23.46 6.07 55.21
N ILE A 1162 -23.98 6.11 56.43
CA ILE A 1162 -24.24 7.33 57.20
C ILE A 1162 -23.28 7.40 58.38
N TYR A 1163 -22.66 8.56 58.60
CA TYR A 1163 -21.72 8.82 59.68
C TYR A 1163 -22.15 10.04 60.51
N ASN A 1164 -21.77 10.06 61.78
CA ASN A 1164 -21.91 11.24 62.62
C ASN A 1164 -20.70 12.17 62.47
N VAL A 1165 -20.72 13.33 63.15
CA VAL A 1165 -19.63 14.32 63.12
C VAL A 1165 -18.29 13.82 63.66
N ASN A 1166 -18.28 12.69 64.37
CA ASN A 1166 -17.06 12.05 64.87
C ASN A 1166 -16.57 10.95 63.92
N GLY A 1167 -17.10 10.85 62.70
CA GLY A 1167 -16.77 9.79 61.74
C GLY A 1167 -17.33 8.40 62.11
N GLN A 1168 -18.16 8.28 63.15
CA GLN A 1168 -18.68 6.98 63.56
C GLN A 1168 -19.83 6.56 62.66
N LEU A 1169 -19.78 5.32 62.15
CA LEU A 1169 -20.84 4.72 61.33
C LEU A 1169 -22.16 4.63 62.11
N VAL A 1170 -23.16 5.36 61.64
CA VAL A 1170 -24.52 5.45 62.20
C VAL A 1170 -25.41 4.37 61.60
N ASN A 1171 -25.40 4.24 60.27
CA ASN A 1171 -26.21 3.26 59.55
C ASN A 1171 -25.59 2.93 58.19
N THR A 1172 -25.83 1.72 57.70
CA THR A 1172 -25.54 1.33 56.32
C THR A 1172 -26.88 1.18 55.61
N LEU A 1173 -27.13 2.01 54.59
CA LEU A 1173 -28.37 2.02 53.84
C LEU A 1173 -28.35 1.01 52.69
N ILE A 1174 -27.18 0.84 52.08
CA ILE A 1174 -26.88 -0.16 51.04
C ILE A 1174 -25.53 -0.76 51.39
N ASN A 1175 -25.39 -2.08 51.35
CA ASN A 1175 -24.19 -2.77 51.80
C ASN A 1175 -23.62 -3.71 50.74
N ASN A 1176 -22.66 -3.21 49.96
CA ASN A 1176 -21.97 -3.95 48.91
C ASN A 1176 -22.94 -4.68 47.96
N GLU A 1177 -24.02 -3.99 47.58
CA GLU A 1177 -25.08 -4.54 46.73
C GLU A 1177 -24.78 -4.21 45.28
N LEU A 1178 -24.90 -5.20 44.38
CA LEU A 1178 -24.80 -4.98 42.94
C LEU A 1178 -25.97 -4.09 42.49
N VAL A 1179 -25.65 -2.99 41.82
CA VAL A 1179 -26.63 -2.01 41.34
C VAL A 1179 -26.37 -1.78 39.85
N SER A 1180 -27.44 -1.81 39.06
CA SER A 1180 -27.34 -1.60 37.62
C SER A 1180 -26.97 -0.15 37.29
N ALA A 1181 -26.38 0.09 36.12
CA ALA A 1181 -26.16 1.42 35.56
C ALA A 1181 -27.41 2.31 35.68
N GLY A 1182 -27.20 3.60 36.00
CA GLY A 1182 -28.25 4.60 36.08
C GLY A 1182 -28.41 5.28 37.44
N THR A 1183 -29.52 6.01 37.61
CA THR A 1183 -29.77 6.86 38.78
C THR A 1183 -30.66 6.17 39.81
N HIS A 1184 -30.15 6.07 41.03
CA HIS A 1184 -30.76 5.36 42.15
C HIS A 1184 -31.09 6.30 43.31
N LYS A 1185 -32.03 5.87 44.15
CA LYS A 1185 -32.51 6.64 45.30
C LYS A 1185 -32.62 5.75 46.51
N VAL A 1186 -31.97 6.16 47.59
CA VAL A 1186 -32.09 5.50 48.90
C VAL A 1186 -32.57 6.49 49.95
N MET A 1187 -33.51 6.07 50.78
CA MET A 1187 -34.09 6.92 51.83
C MET A 1187 -33.42 6.68 53.16
N TRP A 1188 -33.02 7.74 53.84
CA TRP A 1188 -32.68 7.68 55.26
C TRP A 1188 -33.80 8.31 56.09
N ASN A 1189 -34.20 7.61 57.15
CA ASN A 1189 -35.30 8.00 58.04
C ASN A 1189 -34.81 8.53 59.42
N GLY A 1190 -33.55 8.96 59.50
CA GLY A 1190 -32.97 9.47 60.73
C GLY A 1190 -32.80 8.42 61.83
N LYS A 1191 -32.63 7.14 61.48
CA LYS A 1191 -32.38 6.03 62.42
C LYS A 1191 -30.99 5.42 62.24
N ASN A 1192 -30.44 4.90 63.33
CA ASN A 1192 -29.21 4.11 63.30
C ASN A 1192 -29.49 2.63 62.96
N LYS A 1193 -28.44 1.82 62.86
CA LYS A 1193 -28.50 0.37 62.60
C LYS A 1193 -29.42 -0.45 63.53
N ASN A 1194 -29.72 0.07 64.73
CA ASN A 1194 -30.61 -0.59 65.71
C ASN A 1194 -32.06 -0.09 65.61
N GLY A 1195 -32.40 0.70 64.60
CA GLY A 1195 -33.74 1.29 64.42
C GLY A 1195 -34.07 2.44 65.38
N LEU A 1196 -33.09 2.96 66.13
CA LEU A 1196 -33.27 4.07 67.07
C LEU A 1196 -33.05 5.42 66.37
N SER A 1197 -33.93 6.39 66.63
CA SER A 1197 -33.80 7.74 66.09
C SER A 1197 -32.53 8.42 66.62
N VAL A 1198 -31.73 8.97 65.72
CA VAL A 1198 -30.52 9.74 66.07
C VAL A 1198 -30.86 11.18 66.46
N SER A 1199 -29.92 11.94 67.04
CA SER A 1199 -30.16 13.33 67.45
C SER A 1199 -30.26 14.30 66.27
N THR A 1200 -30.95 15.44 66.44
CA THR A 1200 -30.82 16.60 65.52
C THR A 1200 -29.35 16.97 65.39
N GLY A 1201 -28.91 17.30 64.18
CA GLY A 1201 -27.52 17.69 63.93
C GLY A 1201 -27.06 17.43 62.50
N MET A 1202 -25.77 17.68 62.29
CA MET A 1202 -25.08 17.39 61.04
C MET A 1202 -24.69 15.91 61.01
N TYR A 1203 -24.83 15.31 59.83
CA TYR A 1203 -24.39 13.96 59.51
C TYR A 1203 -23.69 13.99 58.17
N PHE A 1204 -22.87 12.98 57.92
CA PHE A 1204 -22.27 12.74 56.62
C PHE A 1204 -22.87 11.47 56.02
N TYR A 1205 -22.98 11.44 54.70
CA TYR A 1205 -23.28 10.23 53.98
C TYR A 1205 -22.21 10.01 52.92
N SER A 1206 -21.80 8.77 52.75
CA SER A 1206 -20.89 8.38 51.69
C SER A 1206 -21.56 7.44 50.70
N LEU A 1207 -21.11 7.53 49.47
CA LEU A 1207 -21.24 6.51 48.44
C LEU A 1207 -19.85 5.93 48.22
N GLU A 1208 -19.76 4.62 48.26
CA GLU A 1208 -18.55 3.85 47.98
C GLU A 1208 -18.85 2.98 46.75
N TRP A 1209 -18.00 3.09 45.71
CA TRP A 1209 -18.12 2.46 44.39
C TRP A 1209 -16.72 2.33 43.81
N ALA A 1210 -16.33 1.16 43.28
CA ALA A 1210 -15.01 0.91 42.69
C ALA A 1210 -13.82 1.44 43.52
N GLY A 1211 -13.72 1.08 44.81
CA GLY A 1211 -12.69 1.64 45.72
C GLY A 1211 -12.90 3.11 46.13
N MET A 1212 -13.54 3.91 45.28
CA MET A 1212 -13.74 5.34 45.43
C MET A 1212 -14.86 5.71 46.41
N LYS A 1213 -14.63 6.79 47.16
CA LYS A 1213 -15.57 7.29 48.17
C LYS A 1213 -15.94 8.76 47.98
N LYS A 1214 -17.22 9.04 47.67
CA LYS A 1214 -17.76 10.40 47.67
C LYS A 1214 -18.52 10.66 48.97
N VAL A 1215 -18.24 11.77 49.63
CA VAL A 1215 -18.87 12.15 50.90
C VAL A 1215 -19.60 13.48 50.75
N LYS A 1216 -20.83 13.54 51.29
CA LYS A 1216 -21.60 14.79 51.41
C LYS A 1216 -22.19 14.93 52.81
N SER A 1217 -22.49 16.17 53.19
CA SER A 1217 -23.09 16.49 54.49
C SER A 1217 -24.61 16.68 54.37
N MET A 1218 -25.33 16.38 55.44
CA MET A 1218 -26.77 16.58 55.57
C MET A 1218 -27.15 17.03 56.98
N THR A 1219 -28.25 17.77 57.11
CA THR A 1219 -28.74 18.28 58.39
C THR A 1219 -30.10 17.68 58.74
N LEU A 1220 -30.14 16.88 59.81
CA LEU A 1220 -31.39 16.37 60.38
C LEU A 1220 -31.95 17.40 61.37
N LEU A 1221 -33.21 17.80 61.18
CA LEU A 1221 -33.92 18.75 62.04
C LEU A 1221 -35.19 18.08 62.58
N LYS A 1222 -35.23 17.78 63.88
CA LYS A 1222 -36.42 17.17 64.52
C LYS A 1222 -37.56 18.16 64.72
#